data_AF-A0A4R3TR71-F1
#
_entry.id   AF-A0A4R3TR71-F1
#
_cell.length_a   1.000
_cell.length_b   1.000
_cell.length_c   1.000
_cell.angle_alpha   90.00
_cell.angle_beta   90.00
_cell.angle_gamma   90.00
#
_symmetry.space_group_name_H-M   'P 1'
#
loop_
_entity.id
_entity.type
_entity.pdbx_description
1 polymer ?
#
loop_
_entity_poly.entity_id
_entity_poly.type
_entity_poly.pdbx_seq_one_letter_code
_entity_poly.pdbx_strand_id
1 'polypeptide(L)'
;MATAVNVSATNNAEIDGLLSGAKWSGTITYSFPDAPSDYANPYSGGSGEPTTSGFASAPIQIQAAINYAIGLILSYTNADIQYAGTNGADIMIAQSPAANPTAYAYYPGNYASGGDIWFGTQYNFSLAKLGNYYFTTALHELGHALGLKHSQEAGGPGNVAVPSAHDSSEYTVMSYRSYVGASTTGGYTNEAYGYSQTYMANDILALQTMYGADYTTQSSNTVYTWNPTTGQQFIDGAGQLAPGGGVGGSANRIYETVWDGGGVDTYDLSNYTTNLSINLNPGASSVFSAVQLAYLGNGHYASGNVYNAYLYNGDARSYIDNAIGGSGNDTILGNAIANTLNGGGGNDTITGGAGNDGINGGTGTDTAVYSGSRANYLISYDVATQIFTIVDQRSGMPDGTDTAVGVEYLQFADGTFASSSLVTTTIESLGSTRLVLSGGNYHLESIATGTGPTLKYAGSAVIAVNWGTWSVIGAEQVSGGGYDVVWKEGASGQYSVWSTDSNGNFLTTLGSAPQMLGTDPSLKTLEPTLQQDLNGDGMIGFPVAVTIEALGSTRVVSSGGNYHIESIAAGTGPTLKYAGSAVITANWGTWSVIGAEQVSGGGYDVVWKNSANAHYSVWSTDANGNFLTTLAAAPEVLGSDPSLKALEPTLQQDLNGDGMIGVAAAVTTTIEALGSTRLVLSGGNYHLESIASGTGPNLKYAGSAVIAANWGAWSVIGAEQVSGGGYDVVWKDSAGGQYSVWSTDSNGNFLTTLGSAPQMLGTDPSLMTLEPTLQQDLNGDGTIGVAAAASTTIEAVGSTRVVLSSGNYHLESIATGTGPTLKYAGSAVITANWGTWSVIGAEKVSSGGYDVVWKNSANAHYSVWSTDANGNFLATLAAAPEVLGSDPSLKALEPILQQDLNGDGTVGAAPLATTSGDGFAFDFTQSGSLTAPSELPDFIPAPADPWTALEETRLADSHDTAAIDILTDFLQTGHNFNVLLT
;
A
#
# COMPACT_ATOMS: atom_id res chain seq x y z
N MET A 1 31.26 -39.85 18.05
CA MET A 1 30.85 -39.78 19.46
C MET A 1 31.18 -38.39 19.94
N ALA A 2 30.14 -37.68 20.38
CA ALA A 2 30.26 -36.37 20.99
C ALA A 2 31.10 -36.45 22.26
N THR A 3 31.55 -35.30 22.74
CA THR A 3 32.27 -35.20 24.02
C THR A 3 31.52 -34.27 24.95
N ALA A 4 31.46 -34.61 26.23
CA ALA A 4 30.88 -33.75 27.24
C ALA A 4 31.85 -32.63 27.59
N VAL A 5 31.35 -31.38 27.55
CA VAL A 5 32.10 -30.15 27.86
C VAL A 5 31.32 -29.28 28.85
N ASN A 6 32.03 -28.41 29.56
CA ASN A 6 31.40 -27.55 30.58
C ASN A 6 30.59 -26.41 29.95
N VAL A 7 29.49 -26.06 30.61
CA VAL A 7 28.68 -24.85 30.34
C VAL A 7 28.96 -23.83 31.44
N SER A 8 29.16 -22.57 31.06
CA SER A 8 29.39 -21.45 32.00
C SER A 8 28.07 -20.81 32.43
N ALA A 9 28.06 -20.15 33.58
CA ALA A 9 26.90 -19.39 34.05
C ALA A 9 26.63 -18.18 33.16
N THR A 10 25.34 -17.86 32.99
CA THR A 10 24.83 -16.74 32.18
C THR A 10 24.52 -15.49 33.01
N ASN A 11 24.41 -15.64 34.34
CA ASN A 11 23.85 -14.65 35.27
C ASN A 11 22.35 -14.37 35.06
N ASN A 12 21.66 -15.23 34.33
CA ASN A 12 20.21 -15.26 34.28
C ASN A 12 19.71 -16.46 35.10
N ALA A 13 19.03 -16.21 36.22
CA ALA A 13 18.56 -17.27 37.10
C ALA A 13 17.53 -18.22 36.46
N GLU A 14 16.76 -17.73 35.48
CA GLU A 14 15.82 -18.57 34.70
C GLU A 14 16.55 -19.66 33.91
N ILE A 15 17.76 -19.33 33.42
CA ILE A 15 18.56 -20.21 32.57
C ILE A 15 19.58 -20.99 33.40
N ASP A 16 20.33 -20.32 34.26
CA ASP A 16 21.28 -20.98 35.17
C ASP A 16 20.58 -21.96 36.11
N GLY A 17 19.29 -21.72 36.41
CA GLY A 17 18.41 -22.63 37.14
C GLY A 17 18.06 -23.91 36.38
N LEU A 18 18.30 -23.98 35.07
CA LEU A 18 18.04 -25.14 34.22
C LEU A 18 19.32 -25.79 33.67
N LEU A 19 20.49 -25.15 33.77
CA LEU A 19 21.74 -25.74 33.28
C LEU A 19 22.32 -26.74 34.28
N SER A 20 22.58 -27.98 33.86
CA SER A 20 23.29 -28.99 34.68
C SER A 20 24.79 -28.66 34.86
N GLY A 21 25.37 -27.89 33.94
CA GLY A 21 26.79 -27.55 33.89
C GLY A 21 27.59 -28.34 32.85
N ALA A 22 26.99 -29.33 32.19
CA ALA A 22 27.59 -30.07 31.09
C ALA A 22 26.67 -30.06 29.85
N LYS A 23 27.28 -30.07 28.67
CA LYS A 23 26.60 -30.25 27.38
C LYS A 23 27.42 -31.13 26.45
N TRP A 24 26.82 -31.62 25.39
CA TRP A 24 27.57 -32.28 24.31
C TRP A 24 28.27 -31.28 23.38
N SER A 25 29.38 -31.71 22.79
CA SER A 25 30.13 -31.00 21.77
C SER A 25 30.48 -31.94 20.61
N GLY A 26 30.19 -31.50 19.38
CA GLY A 26 30.28 -32.31 18.15
C GLY A 26 28.95 -32.98 17.79
N THR A 27 28.96 -33.82 16.76
CA THR A 27 27.80 -34.63 16.34
C THR A 27 27.39 -35.61 17.44
N ILE A 28 26.17 -35.46 17.93
CA ILE A 28 25.51 -36.28 18.93
C ILE A 28 24.79 -37.41 18.21
N THR A 29 25.03 -38.65 18.60
CA THR A 29 24.31 -39.81 18.09
C THR A 29 23.31 -40.32 19.11
N TYR A 30 22.12 -40.74 18.68
CA TYR A 30 21.16 -41.42 19.55
C TYR A 30 20.69 -42.75 18.97
N SER A 31 20.33 -43.71 19.83
CA SER A 31 19.87 -45.04 19.42
C SER A 31 18.79 -45.60 20.34
N PHE A 32 18.10 -46.64 19.86
CA PHE A 32 17.15 -47.43 20.64
C PHE A 32 17.67 -48.87 20.78
N PRO A 33 18.52 -49.17 21.78
CA PRO A 33 19.05 -50.52 21.96
C PRO A 33 18.00 -51.61 22.04
N ASP A 34 18.31 -52.77 21.47
CA ASP A 34 17.43 -53.95 21.48
C ASP A 34 18.04 -55.13 22.25
N ALA A 35 19.31 -55.03 22.65
CA ALA A 35 19.96 -56.00 23.52
C ALA A 35 20.85 -55.35 24.61
N PRO A 36 21.01 -55.98 25.78
CA PRO A 36 22.00 -55.57 26.78
C PRO A 36 23.44 -55.49 26.27
N SER A 37 23.76 -56.24 25.21
CA SER A 37 25.09 -56.28 24.59
C SER A 37 25.47 -55.02 23.82
N ASP A 38 24.50 -54.14 23.55
CA ASP A 38 24.74 -52.88 22.85
C ASP A 38 25.42 -51.85 23.77
N TYR A 39 25.29 -52.04 25.08
CA TYR A 39 25.92 -51.22 26.11
C TYR A 39 27.33 -51.68 26.44
N ALA A 40 28.20 -50.74 26.82
CA ALA A 40 29.55 -51.05 27.24
C ALA A 40 29.58 -51.94 28.50
N ASN A 41 30.54 -52.87 28.56
CA ASN A 41 30.79 -53.72 29.71
C ASN A 41 32.26 -53.61 30.14
N PRO A 42 32.57 -53.00 31.32
CA PRO A 42 31.63 -52.57 32.35
C PRO A 42 30.86 -51.29 32.00
N TYR A 43 29.60 -51.22 32.43
CA TYR A 43 28.73 -50.04 32.31
C TYR A 43 29.08 -49.01 33.39
N SER A 44 30.20 -48.31 33.21
CA SER A 44 30.72 -47.34 34.18
C SER A 44 29.87 -46.07 34.27
N GLY A 45 29.67 -45.58 35.49
CA GLY A 45 28.85 -44.38 35.78
C GLY A 45 27.36 -44.68 35.94
N GLY A 46 26.90 -45.89 35.59
CA GLY A 46 25.50 -46.29 35.68
C GLY A 46 25.18 -47.18 36.89
N SER A 47 23.91 -47.55 37.01
CA SER A 47 23.34 -48.33 38.13
C SER A 47 23.13 -49.82 37.81
N GLY A 48 23.60 -50.31 36.66
CA GLY A 48 23.51 -51.72 36.25
C GLY A 48 22.27 -52.07 35.43
N GLU A 49 21.67 -51.06 34.80
CA GLU A 49 20.43 -51.09 34.03
C GLU A 49 20.47 -52.07 32.86
N PRO A 50 21.52 -52.12 32.01
CA PRO A 50 21.58 -53.09 30.91
C PRO A 50 21.58 -54.53 31.40
N THR A 51 22.19 -54.77 32.56
CA THR A 51 22.36 -56.11 33.15
C THR A 51 21.23 -56.51 34.09
N THR A 52 20.28 -55.61 34.38
CA THR A 52 19.15 -55.88 35.25
C THR A 52 18.13 -56.76 34.52
N SER A 53 17.70 -57.85 35.18
CA SER A 53 16.71 -58.76 34.59
C SER A 53 15.42 -58.01 34.29
N GLY A 54 14.98 -58.06 33.03
CA GLY A 54 13.82 -57.31 32.54
C GLY A 54 14.15 -56.12 31.63
N PHE A 55 15.42 -55.95 31.22
CA PHE A 55 15.80 -55.07 30.12
C PHE A 55 14.91 -55.31 28.88
N ALA A 56 14.49 -54.22 28.23
CA ALA A 56 13.79 -54.25 26.95
C ALA A 56 14.13 -52.99 26.12
N SER A 57 13.91 -53.05 24.81
CA SER A 57 13.96 -51.84 23.97
C SER A 57 12.84 -50.86 24.36
N ALA A 58 13.05 -49.57 24.11
CA ALA A 58 12.02 -48.55 24.34
C ALA A 58 10.76 -48.85 23.49
N PRO A 59 9.54 -48.72 24.04
CA PRO A 59 8.30 -48.91 23.28
C PRO A 59 8.24 -47.98 22.06
N ILE A 60 7.62 -48.42 20.97
CA ILE A 60 7.58 -47.65 19.71
C ILE A 60 6.96 -46.24 19.88
N GLN A 61 6.01 -46.08 20.82
CA GLN A 61 5.42 -44.79 21.16
C GLN A 61 6.42 -43.84 21.84
N ILE A 62 7.33 -44.37 22.67
CA ILE A 62 8.44 -43.59 23.24
C ILE A 62 9.47 -43.26 22.17
N GLN A 63 9.79 -44.20 21.27
CA GLN A 63 10.67 -43.90 20.14
C GLN A 63 10.11 -42.75 19.29
N ALA A 64 8.80 -42.77 19.01
CA ALA A 64 8.12 -41.68 18.31
C ALA A 64 8.17 -40.35 19.07
N ALA A 65 7.97 -40.36 20.40
CA ALA A 65 8.06 -39.17 21.23
C ALA A 65 9.49 -38.59 21.28
N ILE A 66 10.51 -39.43 21.41
CA ILE A 66 11.92 -39.02 21.36
C ILE A 66 12.28 -38.44 19.99
N ASN A 67 11.86 -39.09 18.91
CA ASN A 67 12.11 -38.58 17.55
C ASN A 67 11.45 -37.21 17.32
N TYR A 68 10.23 -37.02 17.82
CA TYR A 68 9.56 -35.72 17.79
C TYR A 68 10.31 -34.68 18.62
N ALA A 69 10.70 -35.01 19.86
CA ALA A 69 11.45 -34.12 20.73
C ALA A 69 12.82 -33.72 20.14
N ILE A 70 13.52 -34.65 19.48
CA ILE A 70 14.75 -34.35 18.72
C ILE A 70 14.44 -33.40 17.56
N GLY A 71 13.35 -33.62 16.82
CA GLY A 71 12.90 -32.69 15.79
C GLY A 71 12.69 -31.27 16.31
N LEU A 72 12.05 -31.12 17.48
CA LEU A 72 11.89 -29.83 18.16
C LEU A 72 13.24 -29.21 18.54
N ILE A 73 14.16 -29.98 19.14
CA ILE A 73 15.48 -29.46 19.54
C ILE A 73 16.28 -28.99 18.32
N LEU A 74 16.23 -29.74 17.21
CA LEU A 74 16.86 -29.36 15.95
C LEU A 74 16.19 -28.12 15.33
N SER A 75 14.90 -27.90 15.59
CA SER A 75 14.21 -26.70 15.12
C SER A 75 14.54 -25.46 15.97
N TYR A 76 14.88 -25.65 17.25
CA TYR A 76 15.23 -24.55 18.15
C TYR A 76 16.70 -24.19 18.11
N THR A 77 17.58 -25.15 17.79
CA THR A 77 19.02 -25.05 18.05
C THR A 77 19.91 -25.55 16.92
N ASN A 78 21.18 -25.10 16.90
CA ASN A 78 22.20 -25.61 15.97
C ASN A 78 22.86 -26.93 16.44
N ALA A 79 22.20 -27.71 17.29
CA ALA A 79 22.69 -29.03 17.66
C ALA A 79 22.71 -29.95 16.43
N ASP A 80 23.71 -30.84 16.35
CA ASP A 80 23.77 -31.89 15.30
C ASP A 80 23.48 -33.23 15.97
N ILE A 81 22.24 -33.72 15.82
CA ILE A 81 21.74 -34.95 16.44
C ILE A 81 21.36 -35.96 15.36
N GLN A 82 21.93 -37.15 15.40
CA GLN A 82 21.79 -38.16 14.34
C GLN A 82 21.37 -39.52 14.88
N TYR A 83 20.44 -40.18 14.18
CA TYR A 83 19.97 -41.52 14.55
C TYR A 83 20.99 -42.60 14.16
N ALA A 84 21.37 -43.44 15.12
CA ALA A 84 22.38 -44.49 14.97
C ALA A 84 21.82 -45.93 14.98
N GLY A 85 20.49 -46.09 14.92
CA GLY A 85 19.85 -47.41 14.89
C GLY A 85 19.66 -47.99 16.29
N THR A 86 20.06 -49.25 16.49
CA THR A 86 19.94 -49.98 17.77
C THR A 86 21.28 -50.25 18.46
N ASN A 87 22.41 -49.87 17.86
CA ASN A 87 23.73 -50.11 18.44
C ASN A 87 24.14 -48.96 19.38
N GLY A 88 25.35 -49.03 19.93
CA GLY A 88 25.90 -47.97 20.80
C GLY A 88 25.90 -46.58 20.15
N ALA A 89 25.53 -45.57 20.95
CA ALA A 89 25.44 -44.17 20.59
C ALA A 89 25.82 -43.27 21.78
N ASP A 90 25.83 -41.95 21.59
CA ASP A 90 26.08 -40.99 22.67
C ASP A 90 24.89 -40.86 23.64
N ILE A 91 23.67 -41.04 23.14
CA ILE A 91 22.42 -41.09 23.92
C ILE A 91 21.71 -42.40 23.59
N MET A 92 21.67 -43.35 24.53
CA MET A 92 20.97 -44.62 24.32
C MET A 92 19.68 -44.68 25.14
N ILE A 93 18.57 -45.04 24.50
CA ILE A 93 17.23 -45.03 25.12
C ILE A 93 16.65 -46.45 25.20
N ALA A 94 16.39 -46.94 26.41
CA ALA A 94 15.83 -48.28 26.62
C ALA A 94 14.95 -48.38 27.88
N GLN A 95 14.38 -49.56 28.12
CA GLN A 95 13.63 -49.90 29.33
C GLN A 95 14.43 -50.79 30.26
N SER A 96 14.35 -50.52 31.56
CA SER A 96 14.90 -51.39 32.60
C SER A 96 14.12 -51.26 33.91
N PRO A 97 13.84 -52.36 34.63
CA PRO A 97 13.23 -52.29 35.96
C PRO A 97 14.09 -51.56 37.00
N ALA A 98 15.38 -51.32 36.73
CA ALA A 98 16.25 -50.48 37.53
C ALA A 98 15.80 -49.00 37.55
N ALA A 99 15.10 -48.55 36.50
CA ALA A 99 14.52 -47.22 36.39
C ALA A 99 13.10 -47.08 36.97
N ASN A 100 12.68 -48.03 37.81
CA ASN A 100 11.44 -47.89 38.55
C ASN A 100 11.58 -46.87 39.71
N PRO A 101 10.53 -46.08 40.01
CA PRO A 101 9.16 -46.27 39.54
C PRO A 101 8.85 -45.71 38.15
N THR A 102 9.53 -44.65 37.68
CA THR A 102 9.13 -43.89 36.49
C THR A 102 10.16 -43.97 35.36
N ALA A 103 11.12 -43.05 35.32
CA ALA A 103 12.22 -42.95 34.36
C ALA A 103 13.33 -42.06 34.96
N TYR A 104 14.51 -42.11 34.37
CA TYR A 104 15.59 -41.14 34.59
C TYR A 104 16.56 -41.12 33.41
N ALA A 105 17.41 -40.10 33.36
CA ALA A 105 18.49 -39.97 32.41
C ALA A 105 19.80 -39.54 33.06
N TYR A 106 20.91 -39.86 32.41
CA TYR A 106 22.22 -39.38 32.80
C TYR A 106 22.58 -38.12 32.01
N TYR A 107 23.11 -37.11 32.70
CA TYR A 107 23.66 -35.92 32.06
C TYR A 107 24.77 -36.25 31.04
N PRO A 108 25.07 -35.32 30.11
CA PRO A 108 26.22 -35.44 29.22
C PRO A 108 27.50 -35.77 29.98
N GLY A 109 28.15 -36.88 29.63
CA GLY A 109 29.30 -37.39 30.37
C GLY A 109 30.26 -38.21 29.51
N ASN A 110 31.56 -38.12 29.83
CA ASN A 110 32.61 -38.91 29.15
C ASN A 110 32.80 -40.28 29.84
N TYR A 111 31.71 -41.00 30.08
CA TYR A 111 31.66 -42.34 30.69
C TYR A 111 30.53 -43.17 30.04
N ALA A 112 30.48 -44.47 30.31
CA ALA A 112 29.65 -45.41 29.53
C ALA A 112 28.14 -45.14 29.62
N SER A 113 27.64 -44.63 30.75
CA SER A 113 26.22 -44.29 30.92
C SER A 113 25.87 -42.84 30.57
N GLY A 114 26.84 -42.00 30.21
CA GLY A 114 26.60 -40.57 29.99
C GLY A 114 25.64 -40.36 28.82
N GLY A 115 24.56 -39.61 29.02
CA GLY A 115 23.50 -39.41 28.03
C GLY A 115 22.42 -40.49 27.98
N ASP A 116 22.60 -41.65 28.63
CA ASP A 116 21.63 -42.73 28.52
C ASP A 116 20.32 -42.42 29.26
N ILE A 117 19.21 -42.84 28.64
CA ILE A 117 17.85 -42.64 29.14
C ILE A 117 17.21 -44.00 29.43
N TRP A 118 16.68 -44.14 30.64
CA TRP A 118 16.06 -45.38 31.10
C TRP A 118 14.62 -45.15 31.52
N PHE A 119 13.70 -45.83 30.83
CA PHE A 119 12.29 -45.90 31.22
C PHE A 119 12.06 -47.12 32.13
N GLY A 120 11.36 -46.91 33.23
CA GLY A 120 10.91 -47.97 34.13
C GLY A 120 9.87 -48.89 33.48
N THR A 121 9.53 -49.95 34.21
CA THR A 121 8.55 -50.97 33.80
C THR A 121 7.27 -50.99 34.64
N GLN A 122 7.19 -50.16 35.68
CA GLN A 122 5.96 -50.00 36.48
C GLN A 122 4.86 -49.22 35.73
N TYR A 123 5.24 -48.29 34.85
CA TYR A 123 4.31 -47.51 34.02
C TYR A 123 4.25 -48.06 32.60
N ASN A 124 3.07 -47.98 31.98
CA ASN A 124 2.89 -48.44 30.61
C ASN A 124 3.23 -47.34 29.59
N PHE A 125 4.52 -47.16 29.32
CA PHE A 125 5.01 -46.17 28.36
C PHE A 125 4.61 -46.43 26.89
N SER A 126 3.99 -47.58 26.57
CA SER A 126 3.39 -47.78 25.24
C SER A 126 2.14 -46.91 25.00
N LEU A 127 1.68 -46.20 26.04
CA LEU A 127 0.55 -45.26 25.98
C LEU A 127 0.98 -43.82 25.64
N ALA A 128 2.26 -43.58 25.35
CA ALA A 128 2.73 -42.24 25.03
C ALA A 128 2.01 -41.63 23.81
N LYS A 129 1.44 -40.44 24.03
CA LYS A 129 0.74 -39.62 23.03
C LYS A 129 0.94 -38.14 23.38
N LEU A 130 1.00 -37.30 22.35
CA LEU A 130 1.18 -35.85 22.52
C LEU A 130 0.19 -35.29 23.55
N GLY A 131 0.71 -34.53 24.52
CA GLY A 131 -0.05 -33.89 25.58
C GLY A 131 -0.28 -34.74 26.85
N ASN A 132 0.14 -36.01 26.87
CA ASN A 132 0.03 -36.85 28.08
C ASN A 132 1.35 -36.99 28.86
N TYR A 133 1.25 -37.48 30.09
CA TYR A 133 2.37 -37.66 31.02
C TYR A 133 3.53 -38.46 30.41
N TYR A 134 3.23 -39.58 29.76
CA TYR A 134 4.25 -40.48 29.19
C TYR A 134 5.05 -39.79 28.07
N PHE A 135 4.37 -38.95 27.27
CA PHE A 135 5.02 -38.18 26.22
C PHE A 135 5.89 -37.07 26.80
N THR A 136 5.37 -36.28 27.75
CA THR A 136 6.14 -35.22 28.41
C THR A 136 7.35 -35.80 29.16
N THR A 137 7.26 -37.02 29.70
CA THR A 137 8.40 -37.72 30.30
C THR A 137 9.53 -37.92 29.28
N ALA A 138 9.21 -38.26 28.02
CA ALA A 138 10.24 -38.41 26.99
C ALA A 138 10.95 -37.08 26.67
N LEU A 139 10.23 -35.95 26.69
CA LEU A 139 10.84 -34.61 26.55
C LEU A 139 11.74 -34.30 27.75
N HIS A 140 11.24 -34.55 28.96
CA HIS A 140 11.97 -34.32 30.20
C HIS A 140 13.31 -35.07 30.26
N GLU A 141 13.28 -36.39 30.05
CA GLU A 141 14.50 -37.20 30.11
C GLU A 141 15.50 -36.88 29.00
N LEU A 142 15.00 -36.52 27.81
CA LEU A 142 15.87 -36.06 26.73
C LEU A 142 16.52 -34.70 27.07
N GLY A 143 15.79 -33.82 27.77
CA GLY A 143 16.33 -32.58 28.33
C GLY A 143 17.53 -32.84 29.23
N HIS A 144 17.43 -33.80 30.16
CA HIS A 144 18.56 -34.24 30.98
C HIS A 144 19.73 -34.78 30.16
N ALA A 145 19.48 -35.68 29.22
CA ALA A 145 20.51 -36.25 28.34
C ALA A 145 21.24 -35.17 27.50
N LEU A 146 20.64 -34.00 27.31
CA LEU A 146 21.21 -32.83 26.65
C LEU A 146 21.79 -31.78 27.60
N GLY A 147 21.61 -31.93 28.91
CA GLY A 147 22.24 -31.09 29.92
C GLY A 147 21.32 -30.15 30.70
N LEU A 148 20.00 -30.29 30.59
CA LEU A 148 19.04 -29.55 31.44
C LEU A 148 18.86 -30.26 32.79
N LYS A 149 18.87 -29.54 33.92
CA LYS A 149 18.53 -30.06 35.25
C LYS A 149 17.13 -29.67 35.68
N HIS A 150 16.64 -30.22 36.79
CA HIS A 150 15.35 -29.80 37.33
C HIS A 150 15.35 -28.34 37.78
N SER A 151 14.21 -27.68 37.60
CA SER A 151 14.04 -26.26 37.90
C SER A 151 14.03 -25.95 39.39
N GLN A 152 13.55 -26.86 40.24
CA GLN A 152 13.49 -26.67 41.69
C GLN A 152 14.83 -26.85 42.42
N GLU A 153 15.82 -27.45 41.76
CA GLU A 153 17.10 -27.82 42.38
C GLU A 153 18.12 -26.70 42.29
N ALA A 154 18.87 -26.47 43.37
CA ALA A 154 20.09 -25.68 43.28
C ALA A 154 21.23 -26.55 42.73
N GLY A 155 22.08 -25.98 41.88
CA GLY A 155 23.20 -26.71 41.29
C GLY A 155 23.61 -26.08 39.96
N GLY A 156 24.36 -26.83 39.15
CA GLY A 156 24.81 -26.33 37.86
C GLY A 156 25.80 -25.17 37.97
N PRO A 157 26.06 -24.45 36.86
CA PRO A 157 27.12 -23.45 36.81
C PRO A 157 26.79 -22.19 37.63
N GLY A 158 25.50 -21.86 37.81
CA GLY A 158 25.06 -20.74 38.64
C GLY A 158 24.82 -21.10 40.10
N ASN A 159 24.75 -22.39 40.45
CA ASN A 159 24.36 -22.90 41.77
C ASN A 159 23.03 -22.29 42.27
N VAL A 160 22.04 -22.20 41.37
CA VAL A 160 20.72 -21.63 41.63
C VAL A 160 19.62 -22.55 41.09
N ALA A 161 18.41 -22.38 41.63
CA ALA A 161 17.17 -22.91 41.08
C ALA A 161 16.51 -21.84 40.19
N VAL A 162 15.58 -22.27 39.33
CA VAL A 162 14.69 -21.34 38.62
C VAL A 162 13.90 -20.54 39.67
N PRO A 163 13.67 -19.23 39.46
CA PRO A 163 12.85 -18.44 40.36
C PRO A 163 11.49 -19.10 40.62
N SER A 164 11.04 -19.11 41.87
CA SER A 164 9.85 -19.88 42.27
C SER A 164 8.56 -19.47 41.53
N ALA A 165 8.50 -18.24 41.00
CA ALA A 165 7.38 -17.77 40.19
C ALA A 165 7.30 -18.44 38.82
N HIS A 166 8.42 -18.99 38.32
CA HIS A 166 8.54 -19.67 37.03
C HIS A 166 8.96 -21.14 37.18
N ASP A 167 8.96 -21.69 38.39
CA ASP A 167 9.16 -23.12 38.65
C ASP A 167 7.82 -23.86 38.51
N SER A 168 7.41 -24.14 37.27
CA SER A 168 6.27 -25.03 36.94
C SER A 168 6.30 -25.48 35.49
N SER A 169 5.43 -26.44 35.14
CA SER A 169 5.29 -26.96 33.78
C SER A 169 4.91 -25.90 32.73
N GLU A 170 4.44 -24.72 33.15
CA GLU A 170 4.12 -23.61 32.23
C GLU A 170 5.37 -22.95 31.65
N TYR A 171 6.51 -23.07 32.33
CA TYR A 171 7.76 -22.42 31.95
C TYR A 171 8.82 -23.42 31.51
N THR A 172 8.82 -24.63 32.08
CA THR A 172 9.82 -25.66 31.81
C THR A 172 9.26 -27.05 32.03
N VAL A 173 9.50 -27.96 31.08
CA VAL A 173 9.17 -29.39 31.24
C VAL A 173 10.03 -30.05 32.32
N MET A 174 11.11 -29.41 32.77
CA MET A 174 12.01 -29.89 33.81
C MET A 174 11.47 -29.69 35.24
N SER A 175 10.34 -29.00 35.39
CA SER A 175 9.73 -28.78 36.71
C SER A 175 8.92 -29.98 37.18
N TYR A 176 9.05 -30.30 38.46
CA TYR A 176 8.21 -31.29 39.15
C TYR A 176 6.85 -30.73 39.58
N ARG A 177 6.55 -29.46 39.26
CA ARG A 177 5.32 -28.79 39.67
C ARG A 177 4.38 -28.64 38.49
N SER A 178 3.15 -29.12 38.68
CA SER A 178 2.04 -28.89 37.74
C SER A 178 1.71 -27.41 37.55
N TYR A 179 1.83 -26.61 38.60
CA TYR A 179 1.56 -25.18 38.62
C TYR A 179 2.45 -24.54 39.70
N VAL A 180 2.61 -23.22 39.66
CA VAL A 180 3.45 -22.49 40.62
C VAL A 180 3.04 -22.82 42.06
N GLY A 181 3.98 -23.37 42.84
CA GLY A 181 3.76 -23.77 44.23
C GLY A 181 3.18 -25.19 44.45
N ALA A 182 2.87 -25.95 43.40
CA ALA A 182 2.44 -27.35 43.52
C ALA A 182 3.51 -28.26 44.15
N SER A 183 3.15 -29.41 44.71
CA SER A 183 4.12 -30.29 45.39
C SER A 183 5.16 -30.88 44.43
N THR A 184 6.44 -30.86 44.81
CA THR A 184 7.52 -31.56 44.08
C THR A 184 7.68 -33.03 44.48
N THR A 185 6.93 -33.49 45.49
CA THR A 185 7.02 -34.85 46.03
C THR A 185 5.69 -35.61 46.00
N GLY A 186 4.58 -34.88 45.81
CA GLY A 186 3.23 -35.43 45.75
C GLY A 186 2.81 -35.90 44.36
N GLY A 187 3.64 -35.67 43.35
CA GLY A 187 3.34 -36.01 41.96
C GLY A 187 2.58 -34.91 41.21
N TYR A 188 2.52 -35.05 39.88
CA TYR A 188 1.73 -34.15 39.04
C TYR A 188 0.23 -34.34 39.27
N THR A 189 -0.51 -33.24 39.19
CA THR A 189 -1.98 -33.20 39.35
C THR A 189 -2.73 -32.85 38.07
N ASN A 190 -2.02 -32.77 36.93
CA ASN A 190 -2.60 -32.44 35.64
C ASN A 190 -3.63 -33.51 35.21
N GLU A 191 -4.61 -33.09 34.41
CA GLU A 191 -5.50 -34.02 33.70
C GLU A 191 -4.74 -34.86 32.66
N ALA A 192 -5.39 -35.90 32.13
CA ALA A 192 -4.74 -36.89 31.26
C ALA A 192 -3.97 -36.30 30.06
N TYR A 193 -4.50 -35.24 29.43
CA TYR A 193 -3.88 -34.53 28.30
C TYR A 193 -3.48 -33.09 28.64
N GLY A 194 -3.32 -32.78 29.93
CA GLY A 194 -2.96 -31.46 30.42
C GLY A 194 -1.44 -31.25 30.56
N TYR A 195 -0.62 -31.95 29.78
CA TYR A 195 0.85 -31.85 29.83
C TYR A 195 1.40 -31.13 28.60
N SER A 196 2.58 -30.53 28.75
CA SER A 196 3.26 -29.80 27.68
C SER A 196 3.53 -30.69 26.47
N GLN A 197 3.29 -30.12 25.30
CA GLN A 197 3.39 -30.79 24.00
C GLN A 197 4.73 -30.54 23.33
N THR A 198 5.34 -29.39 23.64
CA THR A 198 6.69 -29.01 23.24
C THR A 198 7.55 -28.76 24.49
N TYR A 199 8.83 -28.47 24.27
CA TYR A 199 9.62 -27.76 25.27
C TYR A 199 9.01 -26.37 25.50
N MET A 200 9.07 -25.88 26.74
CA MET A 200 8.48 -24.60 27.13
C MET A 200 9.51 -23.46 27.01
N ALA A 201 9.07 -22.21 27.14
CA ALA A 201 9.89 -21.04 26.83
C ALA A 201 11.27 -21.01 27.54
N ASN A 202 11.37 -21.41 28.82
CA ASN A 202 12.68 -21.46 29.50
C ASN A 202 13.55 -22.62 28.99
N ASP A 203 12.96 -23.76 28.64
CA ASP A 203 13.69 -24.91 28.08
C ASP A 203 14.33 -24.55 26.74
N ILE A 204 13.55 -23.92 25.85
CA ILE A 204 14.01 -23.48 24.52
C ILE A 204 15.20 -22.54 24.69
N LEU A 205 15.07 -21.51 25.54
CA LEU A 205 16.15 -20.55 25.75
C LEU A 205 17.40 -21.20 26.40
N ALA A 206 17.22 -22.17 27.31
CA ALA A 206 18.34 -22.90 27.92
C ALA A 206 19.05 -23.82 26.92
N LEU A 207 18.30 -24.51 26.06
CA LEU A 207 18.85 -25.33 24.96
C LEU A 207 19.58 -24.45 23.94
N GLN A 208 19.02 -23.30 23.56
CA GLN A 208 19.67 -22.33 22.68
C GLN A 208 20.93 -21.73 23.31
N THR A 209 20.94 -21.54 24.63
CA THR A 209 22.16 -21.11 25.36
C THR A 209 23.27 -22.17 25.24
N MET A 210 22.92 -23.46 25.29
CA MET A 210 23.90 -24.54 25.16
C MET A 210 24.34 -24.76 23.71
N TYR A 211 23.42 -24.73 22.75
CA TYR A 211 23.65 -25.22 21.39
C TYR A 211 23.57 -24.15 20.30
N GLY A 212 23.24 -22.90 20.66
CA GLY A 212 22.97 -21.78 19.77
C GLY A 212 21.58 -21.88 19.14
N ALA A 213 20.88 -20.76 18.91
CA ALA A 213 19.58 -20.76 18.25
C ALA A 213 19.68 -21.01 16.74
N ASP A 214 18.78 -21.83 16.20
CA ASP A 214 18.62 -22.03 14.76
C ASP A 214 17.59 -21.06 14.18
N TYR A 215 18.06 -20.14 13.36
CA TYR A 215 17.23 -19.15 12.65
C TYR A 215 16.91 -19.58 11.21
N THR A 216 17.21 -20.82 10.83
CA THR A 216 16.82 -21.38 9.52
C THR A 216 15.48 -22.11 9.59
N THR A 217 15.10 -22.56 10.79
CA THR A 217 13.76 -23.08 11.07
C THR A 217 12.70 -22.02 10.84
N GLN A 218 11.71 -22.35 10.02
CA GLN A 218 10.57 -21.51 9.66
C GLN A 218 10.93 -20.09 9.23
N SER A 219 12.14 -19.88 8.69
CA SER A 219 12.74 -18.55 8.47
C SER A 219 12.11 -17.70 7.35
N SER A 220 10.92 -18.05 6.91
CA SER A 220 10.10 -17.34 5.92
C SER A 220 8.79 -16.91 6.57
N ASN A 221 7.96 -16.14 5.87
CA ASN A 221 6.64 -15.79 6.42
C ASN A 221 5.81 -17.04 6.71
N THR A 222 5.49 -17.26 7.99
CA THR A 222 4.83 -18.48 8.46
C THR A 222 3.44 -18.18 9.01
N VAL A 223 2.45 -19.00 8.65
CA VAL A 223 1.09 -18.91 9.20
C VAL A 223 0.82 -20.07 10.14
N TYR A 224 0.55 -19.75 11.41
CA TYR A 224 0.17 -20.70 12.45
C TYR A 224 -1.34 -20.67 12.66
N THR A 225 -1.98 -21.83 12.59
CA THR A 225 -3.41 -22.01 12.91
C THR A 225 -3.62 -23.21 13.82
N TRP A 226 -4.74 -23.24 14.54
CA TRP A 226 -5.10 -24.35 15.42
C TRP A 226 -6.53 -24.79 15.17
N ASN A 227 -6.80 -26.09 15.28
CA ASN A 227 -8.15 -26.62 15.18
C ASN A 227 -8.90 -26.47 16.53
N PRO A 228 -10.05 -25.76 16.59
CA PRO A 228 -10.80 -25.55 17.84
C PRO A 228 -11.41 -26.83 18.44
N THR A 229 -11.52 -27.91 17.65
CA THR A 229 -12.09 -29.19 18.08
C THR A 229 -11.03 -30.16 18.59
N THR A 230 -9.89 -30.25 17.88
CA THR A 230 -8.86 -31.26 18.15
C THR A 230 -7.62 -30.71 18.85
N GLY A 231 -7.42 -29.38 18.88
CA GLY A 231 -6.20 -28.75 19.38
C GLY A 231 -4.98 -28.91 18.47
N GLN A 232 -5.14 -29.52 17.28
CA GLN A 232 -4.04 -29.72 16.34
C GLN A 232 -3.55 -28.39 15.76
N GLN A 233 -2.24 -28.16 15.82
CA GLN A 233 -1.56 -27.06 15.14
C GLN A 233 -1.36 -27.35 13.65
N PHE A 234 -1.40 -26.30 12.84
CA PHE A 234 -0.99 -26.31 11.44
C PHE A 234 0.00 -25.18 11.20
N ILE A 235 1.03 -25.46 10.42
CA ILE A 235 2.05 -24.51 9.97
C ILE A 235 1.95 -24.47 8.45
N ASP A 236 1.60 -23.31 7.89
CA ASP A 236 1.31 -23.13 6.46
C ASP A 236 0.29 -24.14 5.90
N GLY A 237 -0.70 -24.47 6.72
CA GLY A 237 -1.74 -25.46 6.41
C GLY A 237 -1.28 -26.93 6.51
N ALA A 238 -0.01 -27.21 6.82
CA ALA A 238 0.48 -28.55 7.11
C ALA A 238 0.21 -28.91 8.57
N GLY A 239 -0.61 -29.94 8.79
CA GLY A 239 -0.99 -30.39 10.14
C GLY A 239 0.15 -31.05 10.88
N GLN A 240 0.38 -30.62 12.11
CA GLN A 240 1.35 -31.18 13.04
C GLN A 240 0.76 -32.37 13.81
N LEU A 241 1.53 -32.98 14.72
CA LEU A 241 0.97 -34.00 15.61
C LEU A 241 -0.18 -33.41 16.44
N ALA A 242 -1.26 -34.17 16.58
CA ALA A 242 -2.44 -33.73 17.30
C ALA A 242 -2.46 -34.27 18.75
N PRO A 243 -2.85 -33.46 19.74
CA PRO A 243 -3.07 -33.89 21.12
C PRO A 243 -3.99 -35.12 21.20
N GLY A 244 -3.56 -36.14 21.95
CA GLY A 244 -4.23 -37.45 22.05
C GLY A 244 -4.46 -38.20 20.73
N GLY A 245 -3.77 -37.81 19.65
CA GLY A 245 -3.99 -38.34 18.30
C GLY A 245 -5.16 -37.71 17.56
N GLY A 246 -5.63 -36.52 17.99
CA GLY A 246 -6.67 -35.75 17.30
C GLY A 246 -8.10 -36.22 17.58
N VAL A 247 -8.31 -36.98 18.65
CA VAL A 247 -9.63 -37.50 19.04
C VAL A 247 -10.56 -36.41 19.59
N GLY A 248 -10.03 -35.24 19.97
CA GLY A 248 -10.79 -34.14 20.56
C GLY A 248 -11.25 -34.41 22.00
N GLY A 249 -12.30 -33.72 22.46
CA GLY A 249 -12.85 -33.89 23.81
C GLY A 249 -11.84 -33.49 24.90
N SER A 250 -11.60 -34.35 25.89
CA SER A 250 -10.58 -34.10 26.93
C SER A 250 -9.14 -34.07 26.39
N ALA A 251 -8.93 -34.55 25.16
CA ALA A 251 -7.63 -34.56 24.50
C ALA A 251 -7.43 -33.39 23.52
N ASN A 252 -8.26 -32.35 23.57
CA ASN A 252 -8.16 -31.19 22.67
C ASN A 252 -7.32 -30.03 23.22
N ARG A 253 -6.56 -30.27 24.29
CA ARG A 253 -5.80 -29.23 24.97
C ARG A 253 -4.69 -28.70 24.06
N ILE A 254 -4.42 -27.41 24.14
CA ILE A 254 -3.26 -26.78 23.51
C ILE A 254 -2.38 -26.31 24.66
N TYR A 255 -1.13 -26.80 24.71
CA TYR A 255 -0.18 -26.47 25.76
C TYR A 255 1.25 -26.58 25.21
N GLU A 256 1.67 -25.54 24.49
CA GLU A 256 2.92 -25.55 23.72
C GLU A 256 3.53 -24.16 23.60
N THR A 257 4.80 -24.12 23.21
CA THR A 257 5.54 -22.89 22.90
C THR A 257 5.93 -22.87 21.42
N VAL A 258 5.64 -21.75 20.74
CA VAL A 258 6.06 -21.52 19.35
C VAL A 258 7.45 -20.89 19.33
N TRP A 259 8.31 -21.44 18.47
CA TRP A 259 9.58 -20.86 18.06
C TRP A 259 9.55 -20.65 16.55
N ASP A 260 9.97 -19.47 16.12
CA ASP A 260 10.18 -19.13 14.72
C ASP A 260 11.58 -18.53 14.52
N GLY A 261 12.24 -18.87 13.42
CA GLY A 261 13.59 -18.43 13.09
C GLY A 261 13.64 -17.15 12.25
N GLY A 262 12.52 -16.64 11.77
CA GLY A 262 12.47 -15.40 10.99
C GLY A 262 11.35 -15.37 9.98
N GLY A 263 11.04 -14.20 9.47
CA GLY A 263 9.96 -14.04 8.52
C GLY A 263 9.03 -12.93 8.96
N VAL A 264 7.84 -12.93 8.39
CA VAL A 264 6.70 -12.15 8.87
C VAL A 264 5.62 -13.15 9.23
N ASP A 265 5.48 -13.41 10.52
CA ASP A 265 4.74 -14.56 11.03
C ASP A 265 3.38 -14.17 11.57
N THR A 266 2.39 -15.03 11.36
CA THR A 266 0.99 -14.71 11.66
C THR A 266 0.33 -15.80 12.46
N TYR A 267 -0.25 -15.43 13.60
CA TYR A 267 -1.27 -16.25 14.25
C TYR A 267 -2.61 -15.98 13.57
N ASP A 268 -3.11 -16.95 12.80
CA ASP A 268 -4.44 -16.89 12.22
C ASP A 268 -5.41 -17.74 13.05
N LEU A 269 -6.24 -17.03 13.81
CA LEU A 269 -7.22 -17.58 14.73
C LEU A 269 -8.66 -17.31 14.25
N SER A 270 -8.82 -16.99 12.97
CA SER A 270 -10.11 -16.66 12.34
C SER A 270 -11.16 -17.77 12.41
N ASN A 271 -10.74 -19.01 12.68
CA ASN A 271 -11.63 -20.16 12.85
C ASN A 271 -12.20 -20.28 14.27
N TYR A 272 -11.78 -19.44 15.22
CA TYR A 272 -12.33 -19.39 16.57
C TYR A 272 -13.55 -18.48 16.66
N THR A 273 -14.47 -18.85 17.56
CA THR A 273 -15.69 -18.08 17.87
C THR A 273 -15.76 -17.64 19.33
N THR A 274 -14.75 -18.02 20.12
CA THR A 274 -14.54 -17.62 21.51
C THR A 274 -13.90 -16.25 21.57
N ASN A 275 -14.02 -15.57 22.71
CA ASN A 275 -13.25 -14.35 22.97
C ASN A 275 -11.78 -14.75 23.19
N LEU A 276 -10.91 -14.31 22.29
CA LEU A 276 -9.48 -14.56 22.30
C LEU A 276 -8.77 -13.52 23.18
N SER A 277 -7.70 -13.94 23.84
CA SER A 277 -6.71 -13.06 24.46
C SER A 277 -5.36 -13.36 23.85
N ILE A 278 -4.94 -12.54 22.89
CA ILE A 278 -3.73 -12.73 22.09
C ILE A 278 -2.65 -11.77 22.58
N ASN A 279 -1.47 -12.30 22.89
CA ASN A 279 -0.31 -11.51 23.28
C ASN A 279 0.92 -12.00 22.51
N LEU A 280 1.42 -11.16 21.59
CA LEU A 280 2.53 -11.49 20.69
C LEU A 280 3.92 -11.22 21.31
N ASN A 281 3.99 -10.83 22.58
CA ASN A 281 5.27 -10.58 23.23
C ASN A 281 6.05 -11.89 23.49
N PRO A 282 7.38 -11.90 23.33
CA PRO A 282 8.22 -13.05 23.67
C PRO A 282 8.03 -13.49 25.12
N GLY A 283 7.88 -14.80 25.35
CA GLY A 283 7.58 -15.37 26.66
C GLY A 283 6.13 -15.19 27.15
N ALA A 284 5.31 -14.41 26.44
CA ALA A 284 3.91 -14.24 26.80
C ALA A 284 3.05 -15.42 26.34
N SER A 285 1.87 -15.55 26.96
CA SER A 285 0.90 -16.59 26.65
C SER A 285 -0.37 -16.00 26.05
N SER A 286 -1.00 -16.74 25.14
CA SER A 286 -2.29 -16.42 24.55
C SER A 286 -3.35 -17.46 24.92
N VAL A 287 -4.60 -17.01 25.08
CA VAL A 287 -5.78 -17.87 25.33
C VAL A 287 -6.69 -17.80 24.13
N PHE A 288 -6.85 -18.92 23.43
CA PHE A 288 -7.77 -19.05 22.30
C PHE A 288 -9.13 -19.58 22.76
N SER A 289 -9.13 -20.53 23.70
CA SER A 289 -10.37 -21.09 24.23
C SER A 289 -10.13 -21.67 25.62
N ALA A 290 -10.99 -21.30 26.56
CA ALA A 290 -10.97 -21.86 27.91
C ALA A 290 -11.18 -23.40 27.91
N VAL A 291 -11.87 -23.94 26.89
CA VAL A 291 -12.07 -25.39 26.74
C VAL A 291 -10.79 -26.10 26.30
N GLN A 292 -9.83 -25.40 25.71
CA GLN A 292 -8.55 -25.99 25.28
C GLN A 292 -7.41 -25.72 26.27
N LEU A 293 -7.67 -25.00 27.37
CA LEU A 293 -6.68 -24.82 28.43
C LEU A 293 -6.43 -26.13 29.16
N ALA A 294 -5.15 -26.44 29.38
CA ALA A 294 -4.76 -27.58 30.19
C ALA A 294 -5.16 -27.37 31.66
N TYR A 295 -5.89 -28.33 32.22
CA TYR A 295 -6.16 -28.37 33.66
C TYR A 295 -4.96 -28.99 34.39
N LEU A 296 -4.32 -28.20 35.23
CA LEU A 296 -3.09 -28.55 35.97
C LEU A 296 -3.39 -29.20 37.33
N GLY A 297 -4.68 -29.26 37.71
CA GLY A 297 -5.15 -29.85 38.95
C GLY A 297 -5.41 -28.85 40.06
N ASN A 298 -6.13 -29.29 41.09
CA ASN A 298 -6.43 -28.49 42.29
C ASN A 298 -7.03 -27.10 41.99
N GLY A 299 -7.86 -26.97 40.95
CA GLY A 299 -8.48 -25.71 40.54
C GLY A 299 -7.59 -24.78 39.71
N HIS A 300 -6.41 -25.23 39.28
CA HIS A 300 -5.48 -24.44 38.45
C HIS A 300 -5.56 -24.88 36.98
N TYR A 301 -5.55 -23.89 36.09
CA TYR A 301 -5.40 -24.05 34.64
C TYR A 301 -4.11 -23.36 34.21
N ALA A 302 -3.55 -23.81 33.09
CA ALA A 302 -2.45 -23.10 32.44
C ALA A 302 -2.87 -21.66 32.09
N SER A 303 -1.92 -20.73 32.14
CA SER A 303 -2.15 -19.31 31.88
C SER A 303 -2.51 -19.04 30.42
N GLY A 304 -2.10 -19.92 29.51
CA GLY A 304 -2.44 -19.86 28.09
C GLY A 304 -2.46 -21.22 27.40
N ASN A 305 -3.00 -21.19 26.18
CA ASN A 305 -2.97 -22.28 25.23
C ASN A 305 -1.59 -22.36 24.56
N VAL A 306 -1.12 -21.22 24.06
CA VAL A 306 0.14 -21.10 23.32
C VAL A 306 1.00 -20.05 23.99
N TYR A 307 2.30 -20.31 24.06
CA TYR A 307 3.32 -19.42 24.57
C TYR A 307 4.28 -19.04 23.45
N ASN A 308 4.84 -17.84 23.49
CA ASN A 308 5.92 -17.45 22.59
C ASN A 308 7.27 -17.78 23.22
N ALA A 309 8.22 -18.28 22.44
CA ALA A 309 9.59 -18.41 22.91
C ALA A 309 10.19 -17.04 23.30
N TYR A 310 11.18 -17.05 24.20
CA TYR A 310 11.97 -15.85 24.46
C TYR A 310 12.91 -15.57 23.30
N LEU A 311 13.29 -14.29 23.14
CA LEU A 311 14.34 -13.93 22.18
C LEU A 311 15.70 -14.42 22.66
N TYR A 312 16.39 -15.19 21.83
CA TYR A 312 17.78 -15.52 22.07
C TYR A 312 18.67 -14.29 21.82
N ASN A 313 19.42 -13.85 22.83
CA ASN A 313 20.27 -12.64 22.79
C ASN A 313 19.56 -11.35 22.34
N GLY A 314 18.25 -11.27 22.52
CA GLY A 314 17.45 -10.10 22.09
C GLY A 314 17.32 -9.96 20.57
N ASP A 315 17.58 -11.01 19.80
CA ASP A 315 17.41 -11.00 18.34
C ASP A 315 15.92 -10.97 17.98
N ALA A 316 15.52 -9.95 17.21
CA ALA A 316 14.13 -9.71 16.84
C ALA A 316 13.60 -10.65 15.74
N ARG A 317 14.42 -11.52 15.16
CA ARG A 317 13.94 -12.42 14.10
C ARG A 317 12.88 -13.42 14.60
N SER A 318 12.84 -13.71 15.89
CA SER A 318 11.90 -14.71 16.44
C SER A 318 10.62 -14.10 17.00
N TYR A 319 10.29 -12.85 16.65
CA TYR A 319 8.98 -12.29 16.99
C TYR A 319 7.90 -12.95 16.14
N ILE A 320 6.69 -13.04 16.69
CA ILE A 320 5.48 -13.22 15.88
C ILE A 320 4.97 -11.82 15.51
N ASP A 321 4.89 -11.53 14.22
CA ASP A 321 4.60 -10.19 13.70
C ASP A 321 3.11 -9.85 13.77
N ASN A 322 2.22 -10.80 13.49
CA ASN A 322 0.83 -10.50 13.17
C ASN A 322 -0.15 -11.41 13.91
N ALA A 323 -1.37 -10.91 14.05
CA ALA A 323 -2.50 -11.68 14.56
C ALA A 323 -3.78 -11.37 13.80
N ILE A 324 -4.55 -12.41 13.53
CA ILE A 324 -5.92 -12.34 13.04
C ILE A 324 -6.81 -12.99 14.09
N GLY A 325 -7.68 -12.20 14.70
CA GLY A 325 -8.69 -12.63 15.67
C GLY A 325 -9.80 -13.47 15.03
N GLY A 326 -10.73 -13.91 15.88
CA GLY A 326 -11.86 -14.76 15.54
C GLY A 326 -13.13 -13.96 15.27
N SER A 327 -14.27 -14.58 15.57
CA SER A 327 -15.57 -13.92 15.55
C SER A 327 -16.08 -13.51 16.95
N GLY A 328 -15.21 -13.59 17.96
CA GLY A 328 -15.50 -13.25 19.36
C GLY A 328 -15.12 -11.82 19.70
N ASN A 329 -15.34 -11.38 20.95
CA ASN A 329 -14.83 -10.08 21.38
C ASN A 329 -13.40 -10.25 21.89
N ASP A 330 -12.43 -9.97 21.02
CA ASP A 330 -11.04 -10.35 21.21
C ASP A 330 -10.23 -9.23 21.86
N THR A 331 -9.20 -9.60 22.61
CA THR A 331 -8.17 -8.70 23.10
C THR A 331 -6.86 -9.05 22.43
N ILE A 332 -6.31 -8.12 21.65
CA ILE A 332 -5.08 -8.33 20.88
C ILE A 332 -4.03 -7.33 21.36
N LEU A 333 -2.89 -7.85 21.81
CA LEU A 333 -1.71 -7.08 22.16
C LEU A 333 -0.55 -7.49 21.25
N GLY A 334 -0.09 -6.56 20.42
CA GLY A 334 1.13 -6.70 19.64
C GLY A 334 2.39 -6.63 20.53
N ASN A 335 3.53 -6.33 19.94
CA ASN A 335 4.82 -6.38 20.62
C ASN A 335 5.65 -5.12 20.35
N ALA A 336 6.96 -5.26 20.16
CA ALA A 336 7.88 -4.13 20.02
C ALA A 336 8.29 -3.84 18.58
N ILE A 337 7.83 -4.67 17.63
CA ILE A 337 8.04 -4.49 16.19
C ILE A 337 6.75 -4.04 15.53
N ALA A 338 6.83 -3.62 14.25
CA ALA A 338 5.63 -3.28 13.49
C ALA A 338 4.74 -4.51 13.30
N ASN A 339 3.51 -4.45 13.83
CA ASN A 339 2.54 -5.52 13.75
C ASN A 339 1.40 -5.20 12.77
N THR A 340 0.85 -6.22 12.10
CA THR A 340 -0.46 -6.14 11.44
C THR A 340 -1.48 -6.92 12.26
N LEU A 341 -2.42 -6.19 12.87
CA LEU A 341 -3.40 -6.74 13.81
C LEU A 341 -4.80 -6.59 13.25
N ASN A 342 -5.53 -7.70 13.14
CA ASN A 342 -6.90 -7.73 12.66
C ASN A 342 -7.82 -8.34 13.74
N GLY A 343 -8.81 -7.58 14.20
CA GLY A 343 -9.80 -8.05 15.19
C GLY A 343 -10.67 -9.18 14.67
N GLY A 344 -11.01 -9.15 13.37
CA GLY A 344 -11.92 -10.12 12.77
C GLY A 344 -13.36 -9.64 12.87
N GLY A 345 -14.19 -10.33 13.65
CA GLY A 345 -15.53 -9.83 13.96
C GLY A 345 -15.83 -9.93 15.43
N GLY A 346 -16.68 -9.06 15.96
CA GLY A 346 -16.88 -8.91 17.39
C GLY A 346 -16.59 -7.48 17.82
N ASN A 347 -16.53 -7.23 19.12
CA ASN A 347 -16.14 -5.94 19.66
C ASN A 347 -14.73 -6.06 20.24
N ASP A 348 -13.73 -5.74 19.44
CA ASP A 348 -12.34 -6.06 19.72
C ASP A 348 -11.61 -4.91 20.41
N THR A 349 -10.66 -5.27 21.27
CA THR A 349 -9.74 -4.32 21.92
C THR A 349 -8.32 -4.61 21.46
N ILE A 350 -7.75 -3.70 20.67
CA ILE A 350 -6.47 -3.91 19.98
C ILE A 350 -5.46 -2.87 20.47
N THR A 351 -4.31 -3.34 20.94
CA THR A 351 -3.16 -2.52 21.32
C THR A 351 -1.99 -2.91 20.41
N GLY A 352 -1.51 -1.97 19.58
CA GLY A 352 -0.36 -2.19 18.70
C GLY A 352 0.89 -2.54 19.49
N GLY A 353 1.20 -1.72 20.50
CA GLY A 353 2.43 -1.84 21.27
C GLY A 353 3.40 -0.76 20.81
N ALA A 354 4.69 -1.08 20.76
CA ALA A 354 5.68 -0.22 20.13
C ALA A 354 5.94 -0.70 18.70
N GLY A 355 6.35 0.19 17.81
CA GLY A 355 6.42 -0.14 16.39
C GLY A 355 5.48 0.77 15.60
N ASN A 356 5.39 0.56 14.29
CA ASN A 356 4.45 1.30 13.45
C ASN A 356 3.39 0.30 12.98
N ASP A 357 2.25 0.28 13.65
CA ASP A 357 1.33 -0.84 13.56
C ASP A 357 0.19 -0.57 12.58
N GLY A 358 -0.28 -1.63 11.92
CA GLY A 358 -1.49 -1.65 11.10
C GLY A 358 -2.62 -2.32 11.87
N ILE A 359 -3.58 -1.53 12.34
CA ILE A 359 -4.74 -2.00 13.10
C ILE A 359 -5.98 -2.02 12.21
N ASN A 360 -6.63 -3.17 12.11
CA ASN A 360 -7.95 -3.33 11.50
C ASN A 360 -8.92 -3.86 12.56
N GLY A 361 -9.91 -3.05 12.94
CA GLY A 361 -10.93 -3.48 13.90
C GLY A 361 -11.82 -4.58 13.34
N GLY A 362 -12.08 -4.58 12.04
CA GLY A 362 -12.93 -5.58 11.40
C GLY A 362 -14.41 -5.22 11.50
N THR A 363 -15.27 -6.19 11.83
CA THR A 363 -16.71 -5.94 11.97
C THR A 363 -17.13 -5.89 13.43
N GLY A 364 -17.75 -4.80 13.85
CA GLY A 364 -18.44 -4.72 15.13
C GLY A 364 -18.23 -3.35 15.75
N THR A 365 -17.79 -3.30 17.00
CA THR A 365 -17.52 -2.04 17.69
C THR A 365 -16.17 -2.14 18.38
N ASP A 366 -15.16 -1.62 17.70
CA ASP A 366 -13.77 -1.92 17.98
C ASP A 366 -13.04 -0.74 18.59
N THR A 367 -12.05 -1.04 19.43
CA THR A 367 -11.28 -0.05 20.19
C THR A 367 -9.79 -0.26 19.96
N ALA A 368 -9.13 0.75 19.37
CA ALA A 368 -7.67 0.83 19.35
C ALA A 368 -7.17 1.56 20.61
N VAL A 369 -6.21 0.98 21.31
CA VAL A 369 -5.74 1.44 22.63
C VAL A 369 -4.31 1.97 22.54
N TYR A 370 -4.07 3.12 23.16
CA TYR A 370 -2.80 3.83 23.20
C TYR A 370 -2.39 4.15 24.65
N SER A 371 -1.10 4.07 24.95
CA SER A 371 -0.59 4.09 26.34
C SER A 371 -0.52 5.48 26.97
N GLY A 372 -0.59 6.55 26.18
CA GLY A 372 -0.49 7.95 26.59
C GLY A 372 -1.83 8.69 26.56
N SER A 373 -1.87 9.90 27.14
CA SER A 373 -3.02 10.81 27.02
C SER A 373 -3.21 11.31 25.59
N ARG A 374 -4.46 11.62 25.18
CA ARG A 374 -4.82 12.07 23.83
C ARG A 374 -3.95 13.22 23.33
N ALA A 375 -3.58 14.16 24.20
CA ALA A 375 -2.75 15.32 23.86
C ALA A 375 -1.32 14.96 23.40
N ASN A 376 -0.86 13.73 23.64
CA ASN A 376 0.44 13.25 23.18
C ASN A 376 0.46 12.80 21.72
N TYR A 377 -0.69 12.76 21.04
CA TYR A 377 -0.81 12.18 19.71
C TYR A 377 -1.27 13.20 18.68
N LEU A 378 -0.62 13.18 17.52
CA LEU A 378 -1.14 13.79 16.30
C LEU A 378 -2.00 12.75 15.58
N ILE A 379 -3.26 13.10 15.30
CA ILE A 379 -4.21 12.20 14.62
C ILE A 379 -4.66 12.87 13.33
N SER A 380 -4.51 12.16 12.22
CA SER A 380 -5.08 12.52 10.91
C SER A 380 -5.99 11.41 10.41
N TYR A 381 -6.93 11.77 9.54
CA TYR A 381 -7.87 10.83 8.92
C TYR A 381 -7.91 11.07 7.41
N ASP A 382 -7.71 10.02 6.64
CA ASP A 382 -7.87 10.04 5.18
C ASP A 382 -9.28 9.57 4.82
N VAL A 383 -10.09 10.48 4.28
CA VAL A 383 -11.49 10.20 3.91
C VAL A 383 -11.63 9.23 2.74
N ALA A 384 -10.62 9.12 1.86
CA ALA A 384 -10.67 8.27 0.69
C ALA A 384 -10.37 6.81 1.04
N THR A 385 -9.43 6.59 1.95
CA THR A 385 -9.04 5.24 2.42
C THR A 385 -9.73 4.83 3.72
N GLN A 386 -10.36 5.78 4.42
CA GLN A 386 -10.96 5.60 5.75
C GLN A 386 -9.95 5.19 6.84
N ILE A 387 -8.69 5.56 6.65
CA ILE A 387 -7.59 5.22 7.56
C ILE A 387 -7.29 6.41 8.48
N PHE A 388 -7.22 6.15 9.78
CA PHE A 388 -6.57 7.04 10.74
C PHE A 388 -5.07 6.82 10.72
N THR A 389 -4.29 7.89 10.85
CA THR A 389 -2.87 7.85 11.21
C THR A 389 -2.71 8.48 12.58
N ILE A 390 -2.15 7.74 13.53
CA ILE A 390 -1.97 8.13 14.92
C ILE A 390 -0.47 8.15 15.20
N VAL A 391 0.10 9.34 15.40
CA VAL A 391 1.53 9.55 15.62
C VAL A 391 1.77 9.92 17.08
N ASP A 392 2.49 9.09 17.82
CA ASP A 392 2.94 9.39 19.18
C ASP A 392 4.06 10.46 19.16
N GLN A 393 3.86 11.56 19.89
CA GLN A 393 4.80 12.68 19.96
C GLN A 393 5.69 12.64 21.22
N ARG A 394 5.56 11.62 22.07
CA ARG A 394 6.43 11.44 23.25
C ARG A 394 7.85 11.06 22.84
N SER A 395 8.81 11.36 23.69
CA SER A 395 10.21 10.93 23.48
C SER A 395 10.29 9.42 23.38
N GLY A 396 10.96 8.93 22.32
CA GLY A 396 11.11 7.50 22.08
C GLY A 396 9.91 6.83 21.42
N MET A 397 8.82 7.59 21.16
CA MET A 397 7.59 7.12 20.51
C MET A 397 7.13 5.74 21.03
N PRO A 398 6.77 5.61 22.32
CA PRO A 398 6.39 4.31 22.90
C PRO A 398 5.29 3.56 22.15
N ASP A 399 4.38 4.27 21.48
CA ASP A 399 3.35 3.66 20.61
C ASP A 399 3.58 3.98 19.11
N GLY A 400 4.78 4.45 18.74
CA GLY A 400 5.18 4.71 17.35
C GLY A 400 4.21 5.52 16.48
N THR A 401 4.07 5.10 15.22
CA THR A 401 3.17 5.70 14.21
C THR A 401 2.27 4.63 13.62
N ASP A 402 1.02 4.64 14.06
CA ASP A 402 0.06 3.60 13.72
C ASP A 402 -0.91 4.05 12.65
N THR A 403 -1.43 3.07 11.94
CA THR A 403 -2.59 3.21 11.06
C THR A 403 -3.74 2.39 11.61
N ALA A 404 -4.95 2.95 11.61
CA ALA A 404 -6.14 2.25 12.10
C ALA A 404 -7.31 2.41 11.12
N VAL A 405 -7.97 1.29 10.81
CA VAL A 405 -9.17 1.23 9.98
C VAL A 405 -10.23 0.37 10.66
N GLY A 406 -11.51 0.67 10.42
CA GLY A 406 -12.62 -0.10 11.01
C GLY A 406 -12.65 -0.02 12.54
N VAL A 407 -12.22 1.10 13.14
CA VAL A 407 -12.25 1.31 14.59
C VAL A 407 -13.22 2.42 14.98
N GLU A 408 -14.19 2.10 15.85
CA GLU A 408 -15.20 3.04 16.33
C GLU A 408 -14.69 3.90 17.48
N TYR A 409 -13.69 3.42 18.23
CA TYR A 409 -13.13 4.11 19.38
C TYR A 409 -11.61 4.11 19.38
N LEU A 410 -11.01 5.26 19.73
CA LEU A 410 -9.61 5.35 20.12
C LEU A 410 -9.55 5.61 21.63
N GLN A 411 -8.92 4.71 22.37
CA GLN A 411 -8.73 4.80 23.81
C GLN A 411 -7.32 5.31 24.13
N PHE A 412 -7.26 6.39 24.89
CA PHE A 412 -6.04 6.98 25.43
C PHE A 412 -6.04 6.88 26.95
N ALA A 413 -4.91 7.12 27.60
CA ALA A 413 -4.77 7.06 29.05
C ALA A 413 -5.71 8.04 29.81
N ASP A 414 -6.18 9.09 29.14
CA ASP A 414 -7.08 10.11 29.69
C ASP A 414 -8.54 9.97 29.25
N GLY A 415 -8.88 8.98 28.42
CA GLY A 415 -10.26 8.67 28.05
C GLY A 415 -10.42 7.96 26.71
N THR A 416 -11.65 7.50 26.47
CA THR A 416 -12.07 6.87 25.20
C THR A 416 -12.83 7.87 24.35
N PHE A 417 -12.43 8.01 23.09
CA PHE A 417 -12.99 8.97 22.14
C PHE A 417 -13.59 8.22 20.96
N ALA A 418 -14.82 8.56 20.58
CA ALA A 418 -15.41 8.04 19.35
C ALA A 418 -14.58 8.53 18.16
N SER A 419 -14.22 7.63 17.24
CA SER A 419 -13.41 7.95 16.06
C SER A 419 -14.06 9.04 15.21
N SER A 420 -15.39 9.03 15.10
CA SER A 420 -16.20 10.08 14.46
C SER A 420 -16.00 11.49 15.04
N SER A 421 -15.63 11.61 16.32
CA SER A 421 -15.33 12.90 16.94
C SER A 421 -13.93 13.44 16.61
N LEU A 422 -13.05 12.57 16.10
CA LEU A 422 -11.66 12.88 15.74
C LEU A 422 -11.48 13.16 14.25
N VAL A 423 -12.50 12.88 13.42
CA VAL A 423 -12.52 13.23 12.01
C VAL A 423 -12.78 14.72 11.84
N THR A 424 -11.95 15.37 11.03
CA THR A 424 -12.05 16.79 10.69
C THR A 424 -12.40 16.92 9.21
N THR A 425 -13.60 17.44 8.90
CA THR A 425 -14.08 17.60 7.53
C THR A 425 -14.04 19.07 7.13
N THR A 426 -13.29 19.42 6.09
CA THR A 426 -13.40 20.76 5.50
C THR A 426 -14.67 20.83 4.66
N ILE A 427 -15.59 21.71 5.03
CA ILE A 427 -16.85 21.93 4.31
C ILE A 427 -16.63 22.93 3.17
N GLU A 428 -15.85 23.97 3.44
CA GLU A 428 -15.65 25.08 2.51
C GLU A 428 -14.31 25.76 2.78
N SER A 429 -13.66 26.26 1.72
CA SER A 429 -12.30 26.80 1.75
C SER A 429 -12.08 27.95 0.76
N LEU A 430 -13.15 28.60 0.32
CA LEU A 430 -13.08 29.75 -0.57
C LEU A 430 -12.86 31.02 0.26
N GLY A 431 -12.15 31.99 -0.33
CA GLY A 431 -11.93 33.28 0.32
C GLY A 431 -10.89 33.25 1.45
N SER A 432 -11.20 33.82 2.62
CA SER A 432 -10.26 33.99 3.75
C SER A 432 -10.52 33.08 4.95
N THR A 433 -11.67 32.42 4.95
CA THR A 433 -12.12 31.51 6.02
C THR A 433 -12.28 30.10 5.46
N ARG A 434 -11.85 29.11 6.23
CA ARG A 434 -12.06 27.69 6.01
C ARG A 434 -13.07 27.21 7.04
N LEU A 435 -14.22 26.76 6.56
CA LEU A 435 -15.25 26.14 7.40
C LEU A 435 -14.91 24.66 7.61
N VAL A 436 -14.73 24.28 8.87
CA VAL A 436 -14.33 22.93 9.26
C VAL A 436 -15.33 22.33 10.24
N LEU A 437 -15.76 21.09 10.03
CA LEU A 437 -16.52 20.31 10.98
C LEU A 437 -15.58 19.37 11.73
N SER A 438 -15.42 19.57 13.04
CA SER A 438 -14.56 18.73 13.89
C SER A 438 -15.24 18.49 15.23
N GLY A 439 -15.25 17.23 15.71
CA GLY A 439 -15.97 16.87 16.94
C GLY A 439 -17.47 17.20 16.93
N GLY A 440 -18.08 17.25 15.74
CA GLY A 440 -19.47 17.67 15.54
C GLY A 440 -19.71 19.19 15.59
N ASN A 441 -18.68 20.01 15.83
CA ASN A 441 -18.78 21.46 15.88
C ASN A 441 -18.28 22.12 14.60
N TYR A 442 -18.88 23.25 14.23
CA TYR A 442 -18.40 24.07 13.11
C TYR A 442 -17.32 25.07 13.59
N HIS A 443 -16.14 25.01 13.00
CA HIS A 443 -15.01 25.90 13.24
C HIS A 443 -14.80 26.84 12.04
N LEU A 444 -14.59 28.12 12.33
CA LEU A 444 -14.43 29.20 11.36
C LEU A 444 -12.95 29.59 11.26
N GLU A 445 -12.14 28.70 10.67
CA GLU A 445 -10.68 28.85 10.68
C GLU A 445 -10.21 29.87 9.65
N SER A 446 -9.25 30.72 9.99
CA SER A 446 -8.60 31.54 8.96
C SER A 446 -7.73 30.64 8.07
N ILE A 447 -7.85 30.77 6.76
CA ILE A 447 -7.02 30.01 5.79
C ILE A 447 -5.53 30.31 6.00
N ALA A 448 -5.19 31.54 6.39
CA ALA A 448 -3.81 31.96 6.60
C ALA A 448 -3.14 31.34 7.84
N THR A 449 -3.92 31.06 8.90
CA THR A 449 -3.36 30.60 10.19
C THR A 449 -3.77 29.19 10.57
N GLY A 450 -4.82 28.64 9.95
CA GLY A 450 -5.43 27.36 10.32
C GLY A 450 -6.10 27.35 11.70
N THR A 451 -6.40 28.53 12.27
CA THR A 451 -7.05 28.66 13.58
C THR A 451 -8.24 29.61 13.49
N GLY A 452 -9.24 29.41 14.35
CA GLY A 452 -10.40 30.28 14.42
C GLY A 452 -11.43 29.85 15.47
N PRO A 453 -12.48 30.65 15.70
CA PRO A 453 -13.49 30.35 16.70
C PRO A 453 -14.43 29.22 16.26
N THR A 454 -15.06 28.59 17.25
CA THR A 454 -16.22 27.70 17.02
C THR A 454 -17.49 28.55 16.88
N LEU A 455 -18.33 28.24 15.90
CA LEU A 455 -19.65 28.85 15.73
C LEU A 455 -20.54 28.56 16.96
N LYS A 456 -21.18 29.60 17.49
CA LYS A 456 -21.99 29.52 18.72
C LYS A 456 -23.35 30.15 18.53
N TYR A 457 -24.36 29.55 19.16
CA TYR A 457 -25.71 30.09 19.29
C TYR A 457 -26.09 30.14 20.77
N ALA A 458 -26.56 31.30 21.24
CA ALA A 458 -26.89 31.55 22.64
C ALA A 458 -25.77 31.18 23.66
N GLY A 459 -24.50 31.33 23.25
CA GLY A 459 -23.32 31.05 24.08
C GLY A 459 -22.83 29.59 24.05
N SER A 460 -23.56 28.68 23.42
CA SER A 460 -23.17 27.27 23.26
C SER A 460 -22.69 26.98 21.84
N ALA A 461 -21.77 26.01 21.68
CA ALA A 461 -21.30 25.58 20.37
C ALA A 461 -22.46 25.03 19.52
N VAL A 462 -22.44 25.36 18.22
CA VAL A 462 -23.37 24.81 17.23
C VAL A 462 -22.88 23.42 16.85
N ILE A 463 -23.61 22.40 17.31
CA ILE A 463 -23.31 20.98 17.05
C ILE A 463 -24.19 20.48 15.90
N ALA A 464 -23.61 20.05 14.79
CA ALA A 464 -24.31 19.73 13.54
C ALA A 464 -25.54 18.83 13.70
N VAL A 465 -25.44 17.75 14.48
CA VAL A 465 -26.55 16.79 14.67
C VAL A 465 -27.80 17.40 15.32
N ASN A 466 -27.65 18.51 16.05
CA ASN A 466 -28.75 19.15 16.76
C ASN A 466 -29.59 20.09 15.89
N TRP A 467 -29.23 20.28 14.61
CA TRP A 467 -29.88 21.25 13.71
C TRP A 467 -30.72 20.61 12.59
N GLY A 468 -30.98 19.30 12.68
CA GLY A 468 -31.92 18.60 11.81
C GLY A 468 -31.49 18.60 10.34
N THR A 469 -32.34 19.12 9.46
CA THR A 469 -32.09 19.21 8.01
C THR A 469 -31.27 20.44 7.61
N TRP A 470 -30.91 21.31 8.56
CA TRP A 470 -30.09 22.48 8.32
C TRP A 470 -28.60 22.15 8.48
N SER A 471 -27.80 22.56 7.51
CA SER A 471 -26.35 22.46 7.56
C SER A 471 -25.70 23.79 7.22
N VAL A 472 -24.56 24.06 7.87
CA VAL A 472 -23.69 25.18 7.46
C VAL A 472 -22.93 24.75 6.21
N ILE A 473 -22.93 25.60 5.18
CA ILE A 473 -22.35 25.28 3.86
C ILE A 473 -21.21 26.23 3.47
N GLY A 474 -20.99 27.31 4.22
CA GLY A 474 -19.90 28.24 3.97
C GLY A 474 -19.82 29.32 5.04
N ALA A 475 -18.65 29.93 5.20
CA ALA A 475 -18.49 31.08 6.07
C ALA A 475 -17.39 32.01 5.57
N GLU A 476 -17.54 33.32 5.75
CA GLU A 476 -16.48 34.28 5.43
C GLU A 476 -16.32 35.35 6.51
N GLN A 477 -15.08 35.71 6.79
CA GLN A 477 -14.75 36.78 7.73
C GLN A 477 -15.02 38.13 7.07
N VAL A 478 -15.82 38.96 7.74
CA VAL A 478 -16.18 40.29 7.25
C VAL A 478 -15.35 41.40 7.89
N SER A 479 -15.34 42.57 7.25
CA SER A 479 -14.67 43.76 7.76
C SER A 479 -15.20 44.13 9.14
N GLY A 480 -14.35 44.02 10.18
CA GLY A 480 -14.74 44.17 11.59
C GLY A 480 -14.44 42.95 12.46
N GLY A 481 -14.07 41.82 11.85
CA GLY A 481 -13.52 40.64 12.52
C GLY A 481 -14.53 39.53 12.83
N GLY A 482 -15.83 39.79 12.68
CA GLY A 482 -16.89 38.76 12.73
C GLY A 482 -17.04 37.98 11.42
N TYR A 483 -17.99 37.05 11.37
CA TYR A 483 -18.19 36.17 10.21
C TYR A 483 -19.64 36.15 9.74
N ASP A 484 -19.81 36.08 8.42
CA ASP A 484 -21.08 35.74 7.78
C ASP A 484 -21.09 34.24 7.46
N VAL A 485 -22.10 33.53 7.95
CA VAL A 485 -22.17 32.06 7.97
C VAL A 485 -23.45 31.61 7.28
N VAL A 486 -23.32 30.83 6.21
CA VAL A 486 -24.44 30.40 5.38
C VAL A 486 -24.94 29.05 5.82
N TRP A 487 -26.23 28.98 6.09
CA TRP A 487 -26.99 27.77 6.34
C TRP A 487 -27.87 27.43 5.15
N LYS A 488 -28.00 26.14 4.85
CA LYS A 488 -28.91 25.61 3.85
C LYS A 488 -29.78 24.50 4.44
N GLU A 489 -31.05 24.52 4.09
CA GLU A 489 -32.03 23.52 4.53
C GLU A 489 -32.20 22.47 3.43
N GLY A 490 -31.94 21.21 3.77
CA GLY A 490 -31.89 20.12 2.78
C GLY A 490 -33.22 19.74 2.13
N ALA A 491 -34.37 19.98 2.78
CA ALA A 491 -35.67 19.52 2.29
C ALA A 491 -36.41 20.52 1.38
N SER A 492 -36.23 21.81 1.63
CA SER A 492 -36.90 22.96 1.03
C SER A 492 -35.94 23.83 0.21
N GLY A 493 -34.63 23.63 0.36
CA GLY A 493 -33.61 24.41 -0.35
C GLY A 493 -33.53 25.86 0.09
N GLN A 494 -34.06 26.20 1.26
CA GLN A 494 -33.99 27.55 1.83
C GLN A 494 -32.62 27.84 2.41
N TYR A 495 -32.27 29.14 2.43
CA TYR A 495 -31.01 29.66 2.94
C TYR A 495 -31.26 30.56 4.15
N SER A 496 -30.32 30.57 5.08
CA SER A 496 -30.25 31.56 6.17
C SER A 496 -28.81 32.01 6.31
N VAL A 497 -28.55 33.32 6.34
CA VAL A 497 -27.21 33.84 6.51
C VAL A 497 -27.10 34.48 7.89
N TRP A 498 -26.18 34.01 8.70
CA TRP A 498 -25.96 34.48 10.05
C TRP A 498 -24.75 35.39 10.10
N SER A 499 -24.89 36.56 10.72
CA SER A 499 -23.74 37.35 11.15
C SER A 499 -23.33 36.94 12.56
N THR A 500 -22.02 36.96 12.82
CA THR A 500 -21.42 36.62 14.10
C THR A 500 -20.45 37.70 14.57
N ASP A 501 -20.12 37.69 15.87
CA ASP A 501 -18.96 38.44 16.38
C ASP A 501 -17.64 37.72 16.05
N SER A 502 -16.51 38.34 16.40
CA SER A 502 -15.18 37.76 16.16
C SER A 502 -14.87 36.49 16.95
N ASN A 503 -15.73 36.12 17.90
CA ASN A 503 -15.62 34.88 18.69
C ASN A 503 -16.59 33.79 18.19
N GLY A 504 -17.25 34.01 17.05
CA GLY A 504 -18.19 33.08 16.43
C GLY A 504 -19.58 33.08 17.07
N ASN A 505 -19.92 34.03 17.94
CA ASN A 505 -21.27 34.09 18.52
C ASN A 505 -22.26 34.70 17.54
N PHE A 506 -23.38 34.00 17.29
CA PHE A 506 -24.50 34.52 16.52
C PHE A 506 -24.99 35.88 17.03
N LEU A 507 -25.13 36.85 16.12
CA LEU A 507 -25.66 38.18 16.40
C LEU A 507 -27.05 38.37 15.79
N THR A 508 -27.17 38.22 14.46
CA THR A 508 -28.42 38.40 13.73
C THR A 508 -28.40 37.65 12.40
N THR A 509 -29.56 37.39 11.83
CA THR A 509 -29.70 36.94 10.43
C THR A 509 -29.61 38.12 9.47
N LEU A 510 -28.95 37.92 8.33
CA LEU A 510 -28.81 38.85 7.22
C LEU A 510 -29.79 38.50 6.09
N GLY A 511 -30.11 39.48 5.24
CA GLY A 511 -31.03 39.33 4.11
C GLY A 511 -32.42 39.94 4.34
N SER A 512 -33.36 39.63 3.44
CA SER A 512 -34.75 40.14 3.46
C SER A 512 -35.60 39.50 4.57
N ALA A 513 -35.27 38.27 4.98
CA ALA A 513 -35.99 37.47 5.97
C ALA A 513 -35.05 36.44 6.64
N PRO A 514 -35.42 35.87 7.81
CA PRO A 514 -34.62 34.85 8.48
C PRO A 514 -34.39 33.58 7.67
N GLN A 515 -35.27 33.28 6.71
CA GLN A 515 -35.16 32.18 5.75
C GLN A 515 -35.51 32.74 4.36
N MET A 516 -34.66 32.48 3.38
CA MET A 516 -34.74 33.01 2.02
C MET A 516 -34.77 31.87 1.01
N LEU A 517 -35.47 32.06 -0.11
CA LEU A 517 -35.36 31.19 -1.27
C LEU A 517 -34.09 31.53 -2.05
N GLY A 518 -33.54 30.58 -2.81
CA GLY A 518 -32.38 30.82 -3.69
C GLY A 518 -32.60 31.99 -4.67
N THR A 519 -33.83 32.24 -5.08
CA THR A 519 -34.18 33.34 -6.00
C THR A 519 -34.35 34.70 -5.32
N ASP A 520 -34.15 34.82 -4.01
CA ASP A 520 -34.33 36.09 -3.30
C ASP A 520 -33.21 37.09 -3.69
N PRO A 521 -33.55 38.29 -4.18
CA PRO A 521 -32.54 39.28 -4.58
C PRO A 521 -31.59 39.71 -3.45
N SER A 522 -32.02 39.61 -2.18
CA SER A 522 -31.17 39.92 -1.03
C SER A 522 -30.13 38.82 -0.75
N LEU A 523 -30.41 37.56 -1.07
CA LEU A 523 -29.40 36.49 -1.04
C LEU A 523 -28.29 36.80 -2.06
N LYS A 524 -28.68 37.26 -3.26
CA LYS A 524 -27.76 37.69 -4.32
C LYS A 524 -26.87 38.88 -3.93
N THR A 525 -27.33 39.76 -3.03
CA THR A 525 -26.49 40.84 -2.49
C THR A 525 -25.41 40.35 -1.52
N LEU A 526 -25.57 39.16 -0.92
CA LEU A 526 -24.62 38.59 0.04
C LEU A 526 -23.55 37.73 -0.63
N GLU A 527 -23.80 37.23 -1.83
CA GLU A 527 -22.87 36.41 -2.62
C GLU A 527 -21.45 36.99 -2.77
N PRO A 528 -21.24 38.30 -3.05
CA PRO A 528 -19.88 38.84 -3.17
C PRO A 528 -19.10 38.79 -1.86
N THR A 529 -19.78 38.94 -0.72
CA THR A 529 -19.16 38.89 0.61
C THR A 529 -18.78 37.47 0.99
N LEU A 530 -19.60 36.50 0.57
CA LEU A 530 -19.39 35.07 0.83
C LEU A 530 -18.57 34.37 -0.26
N GLN A 531 -18.29 35.07 -1.36
CA GLN A 531 -17.59 34.60 -2.56
C GLN A 531 -18.17 33.31 -3.15
N GLN A 532 -19.48 33.15 -3.07
CA GLN A 532 -20.18 31.93 -3.49
C GLN A 532 -21.39 32.28 -4.36
N ASP A 533 -21.60 31.52 -5.43
CA ASP A 533 -22.85 31.50 -6.18
C ASP A 533 -23.87 30.62 -5.43
N LEU A 534 -24.54 31.22 -4.45
CA LEU A 534 -25.47 30.51 -3.57
C LEU A 534 -26.73 30.05 -4.32
N ASN A 535 -27.12 30.79 -5.35
CA ASN A 535 -28.37 30.58 -6.08
C ASN A 535 -28.22 29.69 -7.33
N GLY A 536 -26.98 29.45 -7.79
CA GLY A 536 -26.64 28.56 -8.90
C GLY A 536 -26.90 29.16 -10.28
N ASP A 537 -26.93 30.48 -10.43
CA ASP A 537 -27.17 31.17 -11.71
C ASP A 537 -25.89 31.43 -12.53
N GLY A 538 -24.74 31.00 -12.01
CA GLY A 538 -23.44 31.12 -12.66
C GLY A 538 -22.76 32.48 -12.46
N MET A 539 -23.31 33.37 -11.63
CA MET A 539 -22.72 34.67 -11.33
C MET A 539 -22.67 34.93 -9.82
N ILE A 540 -21.58 35.54 -9.34
CA ILE A 540 -21.48 36.07 -7.97
C ILE A 540 -21.95 37.54 -8.00
N GLY A 541 -23.12 37.84 -7.44
CA GLY A 541 -23.67 39.21 -7.36
C GLY A 541 -24.30 39.76 -8.66
N PHE A 542 -24.45 41.09 -8.76
CA PHE A 542 -25.07 41.77 -9.90
C PHE A 542 -24.04 42.21 -10.97
N PRO A 543 -24.40 42.27 -12.27
CA PRO A 543 -23.48 42.71 -13.33
C PRO A 543 -23.08 44.20 -13.19
N VAL A 544 -21.77 44.47 -13.26
CA VAL A 544 -21.14 45.80 -13.16
C VAL A 544 -21.16 46.55 -14.50
N ALA A 545 -21.12 47.89 -14.50
CA ALA A 545 -21.14 48.74 -15.71
C ALA A 545 -20.07 48.33 -16.73
N VAL A 546 -20.46 48.24 -18.01
CA VAL A 546 -19.61 47.72 -19.09
C VAL A 546 -19.14 48.88 -19.97
N THR A 547 -17.81 49.04 -20.08
CA THR A 547 -17.23 49.91 -21.11
C THR A 547 -17.33 49.18 -22.45
N ILE A 548 -18.05 49.77 -23.39
CA ILE A 548 -18.33 49.19 -24.71
C ILE A 548 -17.20 49.51 -25.68
N GLU A 549 -16.67 50.73 -25.60
CA GLU A 549 -15.66 51.24 -26.53
C GLU A 549 -14.89 52.38 -25.86
N ALA A 550 -13.59 52.52 -26.13
CA ALA A 550 -12.70 53.51 -25.50
C ALA A 550 -11.51 53.93 -26.39
N LEU A 551 -11.69 53.90 -27.71
CA LEU A 551 -10.74 54.38 -28.71
C LEU A 551 -11.03 55.86 -29.02
N GLY A 552 -9.96 56.64 -29.21
CA GLY A 552 -10.09 58.06 -29.56
C GLY A 552 -10.28 58.99 -28.35
N SER A 553 -11.16 59.99 -28.44
CA SER A 553 -11.32 61.02 -27.38
C SER A 553 -12.50 60.78 -26.42
N THR A 554 -13.38 59.83 -26.77
CA THR A 554 -14.58 59.45 -26.03
C THR A 554 -14.62 57.93 -25.78
N ARG A 555 -15.37 57.53 -24.74
CA ARG A 555 -15.72 56.13 -24.47
C ARG A 555 -17.22 55.98 -24.34
N VAL A 556 -17.76 54.86 -24.77
CA VAL A 556 -19.18 54.52 -24.56
C VAL A 556 -19.29 53.58 -23.36
N VAL A 557 -20.13 53.95 -22.39
CA VAL A 557 -20.39 53.16 -21.17
C VAL A 557 -21.87 52.81 -21.10
N SER A 558 -22.17 51.52 -20.86
CA SER A 558 -23.51 51.07 -20.50
C SER A 558 -23.63 50.98 -18.99
N SER A 559 -24.48 51.84 -18.41
CA SER A 559 -24.73 51.90 -16.97
C SER A 559 -26.21 52.13 -16.70
N GLY A 560 -26.80 51.32 -15.80
CA GLY A 560 -28.23 51.39 -15.49
C GLY A 560 -29.15 51.19 -16.71
N GLY A 561 -28.67 50.51 -17.75
CA GLY A 561 -29.38 50.30 -19.01
C GLY A 561 -29.32 51.45 -20.01
N ASN A 562 -28.62 52.57 -19.73
CA ASN A 562 -28.47 53.69 -20.66
C ASN A 562 -27.08 53.70 -21.31
N TYR A 563 -26.99 54.24 -22.54
CA TYR A 563 -25.70 54.55 -23.17
C TYR A 563 -25.23 55.96 -22.79
N HIS A 564 -24.06 56.04 -22.17
CA HIS A 564 -23.35 57.28 -21.86
C HIS A 564 -22.15 57.46 -22.80
N ILE A 565 -22.02 58.64 -23.39
CA ILE A 565 -20.88 59.01 -24.24
C ILE A 565 -19.97 59.89 -23.39
N GLU A 566 -18.96 59.30 -22.77
CA GLU A 566 -18.09 59.99 -21.81
C GLU A 566 -16.81 60.45 -22.49
N SER A 567 -16.30 61.62 -22.11
CA SER A 567 -14.92 61.97 -22.47
C SER A 567 -13.95 61.05 -21.73
N ILE A 568 -12.96 60.49 -22.42
CA ILE A 568 -11.92 59.68 -21.78
C ILE A 568 -11.13 60.50 -20.75
N ALA A 569 -10.87 61.78 -21.06
CA ALA A 569 -10.11 62.67 -20.20
C ALA A 569 -10.87 63.13 -18.95
N ALA A 570 -12.18 63.39 -19.06
CA ALA A 570 -12.99 63.90 -17.95
C ALA A 570 -13.77 62.80 -17.19
N GLY A 571 -13.98 61.63 -17.81
CA GLY A 571 -14.77 60.53 -17.26
C GLY A 571 -16.27 60.84 -17.12
N THR A 572 -16.75 61.89 -17.78
CA THR A 572 -18.14 62.34 -17.77
C THR A 572 -18.59 62.71 -19.18
N GLY A 573 -19.88 62.59 -19.46
CA GLY A 573 -20.47 63.10 -20.70
C GLY A 573 -21.97 62.84 -20.79
N PRO A 574 -22.61 63.24 -21.90
CA PRO A 574 -24.07 63.16 -22.04
C PRO A 574 -24.57 61.71 -22.20
N THR A 575 -25.83 61.51 -21.81
CA THR A 575 -26.60 60.31 -22.18
C THR A 575 -27.10 60.45 -23.61
N LEU A 576 -26.92 59.41 -24.43
CA LEU A 576 -27.46 59.37 -25.79
C LEU A 576 -29.00 59.44 -25.76
N LYS A 577 -29.58 60.31 -26.59
CA LYS A 577 -31.03 60.56 -26.64
C LYS A 577 -31.58 60.48 -28.05
N TYR A 578 -32.77 59.90 -28.18
CA TYR A 578 -33.57 59.91 -29.39
C TYR A 578 -34.95 60.52 -29.08
N ALA A 579 -35.39 61.50 -29.89
CA ALA A 579 -36.62 62.26 -29.66
C ALA A 579 -36.76 62.83 -28.22
N GLY A 580 -35.65 63.24 -27.61
CA GLY A 580 -35.60 63.84 -26.27
C GLY A 580 -35.59 62.86 -25.09
N SER A 581 -35.69 61.54 -25.33
CA SER A 581 -35.64 60.49 -24.30
C SER A 581 -34.33 59.72 -24.35
N ALA A 582 -33.85 59.23 -23.19
CA ALA A 582 -32.64 58.42 -23.11
C ALA A 582 -32.76 57.12 -23.91
N VAL A 583 -31.70 56.75 -24.62
CA VAL A 583 -31.59 55.49 -25.34
C VAL A 583 -31.24 54.39 -24.35
N ILE A 584 -32.17 53.45 -24.15
CA ILE A 584 -32.06 52.33 -23.20
C ILE A 584 -31.73 51.04 -23.94
N THR A 585 -30.66 50.34 -23.57
CA THR A 585 -30.11 49.14 -24.25
C THR A 585 -31.18 48.07 -24.56
N ALA A 586 -32.09 47.80 -23.62
CA ALA A 586 -33.14 46.78 -23.77
C ALA A 586 -34.23 47.12 -24.82
N ASN A 587 -34.38 48.39 -25.19
CA ASN A 587 -35.51 48.86 -26.03
C ASN A 587 -35.20 48.92 -27.53
N TRP A 588 -33.98 48.56 -27.94
CA TRP A 588 -33.50 48.71 -29.32
C TRP A 588 -33.26 47.38 -30.04
N GLY A 589 -33.77 46.28 -29.48
CA GLY A 589 -33.80 44.96 -30.12
C GLY A 589 -32.39 44.46 -30.43
N THR A 590 -32.12 44.22 -31.72
CA THR A 590 -30.83 43.69 -32.20
C THR A 590 -29.80 44.80 -32.47
N TRP A 591 -30.17 46.07 -32.30
CA TRP A 591 -29.29 47.22 -32.47
C TRP A 591 -28.58 47.58 -31.16
N SER A 592 -27.27 47.77 -31.26
CA SER A 592 -26.43 48.20 -30.14
C SER A 592 -25.47 49.29 -30.59
N VAL A 593 -25.15 50.21 -29.67
CA VAL A 593 -24.08 51.19 -29.89
C VAL A 593 -22.75 50.46 -29.72
N ILE A 594 -21.84 50.64 -30.66
CA ILE A 594 -20.52 49.99 -30.66
C ILE A 594 -19.35 50.97 -30.56
N GLY A 595 -19.62 52.28 -30.65
CA GLY A 595 -18.62 53.32 -30.50
C GLY A 595 -19.19 54.71 -30.69
N ALA A 596 -18.48 55.73 -30.21
CA ALA A 596 -18.80 57.12 -30.49
C ALA A 596 -17.54 57.98 -30.48
N GLU A 597 -17.48 59.02 -31.33
CA GLU A 597 -16.37 59.99 -31.34
C GLU A 597 -16.89 61.43 -31.35
N GLN A 598 -16.21 62.33 -30.63
CA GLN A 598 -16.56 63.74 -30.62
C GLN A 598 -16.07 64.44 -31.89
N VAL A 599 -16.96 65.14 -32.59
CA VAL A 599 -16.64 65.85 -33.84
C VAL A 599 -16.44 67.34 -33.65
N SER A 600 -15.73 67.97 -34.60
CA SER A 600 -15.49 69.42 -34.59
C SER A 600 -16.81 70.20 -34.62
N GLY A 601 -17.12 70.88 -33.52
CA GLY A 601 -18.42 71.55 -33.30
C GLY A 601 -19.12 71.14 -31.99
N GLY A 602 -18.62 70.10 -31.31
CA GLY A 602 -19.02 69.72 -29.96
C GLY A 602 -20.04 68.59 -29.85
N GLY A 603 -20.64 68.17 -30.97
CA GLY A 603 -21.50 66.97 -31.05
C GLY A 603 -20.72 65.67 -31.20
N TYR A 604 -21.43 64.54 -31.34
CA TYR A 604 -20.82 63.20 -31.44
C TYR A 604 -21.36 62.41 -32.64
N ASP A 605 -20.48 61.64 -33.27
CA ASP A 605 -20.83 60.62 -34.24
C ASP A 605 -20.88 59.28 -33.53
N VAL A 606 -22.05 58.63 -33.52
CA VAL A 606 -22.37 57.43 -32.73
C VAL A 606 -22.69 56.28 -33.66
N VAL A 607 -21.95 55.19 -33.52
CA VAL A 607 -22.06 54.03 -34.40
C VAL A 607 -22.97 52.99 -33.77
N TRP A 608 -23.97 52.58 -34.55
CA TRP A 608 -24.88 51.48 -34.24
C TRP A 608 -24.59 50.29 -35.14
N LYS A 609 -24.64 49.09 -34.56
CA LYS A 609 -24.54 47.82 -35.28
C LYS A 609 -25.71 46.93 -34.93
N ASN A 610 -26.31 46.34 -35.96
CA ASN A 610 -27.35 45.34 -35.83
C ASN A 610 -26.73 43.95 -35.78
N SER A 611 -26.85 43.27 -34.65
CA SER A 611 -26.29 41.93 -34.46
C SER A 611 -26.97 40.86 -35.33
N ALA A 612 -28.20 41.07 -35.80
CA ALA A 612 -28.94 40.07 -36.57
C ALA A 612 -28.59 40.03 -38.06
N ASN A 613 -28.12 41.14 -38.63
CA ASN A 613 -27.85 41.23 -40.08
C ASN A 613 -26.56 41.97 -40.43
N ALA A 614 -25.77 42.40 -39.45
CA ALA A 614 -24.52 43.13 -39.63
C ALA A 614 -24.66 44.45 -40.43
N HIS A 615 -25.83 45.08 -40.38
CA HIS A 615 -26.01 46.45 -40.86
C HIS A 615 -25.50 47.46 -39.83
N TYR A 616 -25.08 48.62 -40.33
CA TYR A 616 -24.56 49.74 -39.56
C TYR A 616 -25.41 50.99 -39.78
N SER A 617 -25.49 51.83 -38.75
CA SER A 617 -26.05 53.19 -38.84
C SER A 617 -25.15 54.13 -38.05
N VAL A 618 -24.76 55.25 -38.64
CA VAL A 618 -23.93 56.27 -37.96
C VAL A 618 -24.78 57.49 -37.71
N TRP A 619 -25.02 57.79 -36.44
CA TRP A 619 -25.84 58.91 -35.98
C TRP A 619 -24.95 60.10 -35.67
N SER A 620 -25.31 61.28 -36.14
CA SER A 620 -24.79 62.55 -35.61
C SER A 620 -25.68 63.03 -34.47
N THR A 621 -25.07 63.64 -33.47
CA THR A 621 -25.76 64.20 -32.30
C THR A 621 -25.32 65.63 -32.02
N ASP A 622 -26.12 66.37 -31.26
CA ASP A 622 -25.67 67.64 -30.65
C ASP A 622 -24.75 67.40 -29.43
N ALA A 623 -24.20 68.47 -28.86
CA ALA A 623 -23.31 68.37 -27.70
C ALA A 623 -23.97 67.82 -26.41
N ASN A 624 -25.30 67.69 -26.39
CA ASN A 624 -26.06 67.10 -25.27
C ASN A 624 -26.47 65.65 -25.55
N GLY A 625 -25.97 65.04 -26.64
CA GLY A 625 -26.26 63.66 -27.03
C GLY A 625 -27.61 63.47 -27.73
N ASN A 626 -28.30 64.53 -28.18
CA ASN A 626 -29.55 64.37 -28.91
C ASN A 626 -29.28 64.01 -30.38
N PHE A 627 -29.91 62.95 -30.88
CA PHE A 627 -29.88 62.57 -32.29
C PHE A 627 -30.33 63.72 -33.21
N LEU A 628 -29.55 63.97 -34.27
CA LEU A 628 -29.82 64.98 -35.30
C LEU A 628 -30.15 64.32 -36.64
N THR A 629 -29.20 63.56 -37.22
CA THR A 629 -29.35 62.89 -38.52
C THR A 629 -28.41 61.69 -38.65
N THR A 630 -28.63 60.82 -39.62
CA THR A 630 -27.68 59.76 -40.02
C THR A 630 -26.65 60.28 -41.02
N LEU A 631 -25.39 59.80 -40.95
CA LEU A 631 -24.25 60.31 -41.72
C LEU A 631 -23.85 59.45 -42.94
N ALA A 632 -24.20 58.16 -42.96
CA ALA A 632 -23.95 57.30 -44.12
C ALA A 632 -24.88 57.63 -45.30
N ALA A 633 -24.62 57.07 -46.50
CA ALA A 633 -25.40 57.34 -47.70
C ALA A 633 -26.88 56.92 -47.60
N ALA A 634 -27.21 56.05 -46.64
CA ALA A 634 -28.57 55.66 -46.26
C ALA A 634 -28.67 55.50 -44.73
N PRO A 635 -29.90 55.51 -44.16
CA PRO A 635 -30.12 55.32 -42.71
C PRO A 635 -29.54 54.01 -42.16
N GLU A 636 -29.45 52.97 -43.01
CA GLU A 636 -28.82 51.69 -42.71
C GLU A 636 -27.95 51.28 -43.91
N VAL A 637 -26.71 50.88 -43.67
CA VAL A 637 -25.74 50.48 -44.69
C VAL A 637 -25.06 49.16 -44.32
N LEU A 638 -24.55 48.44 -45.32
CA LEU A 638 -23.74 47.23 -45.10
C LEU A 638 -22.31 47.62 -44.71
N GLY A 639 -21.60 46.73 -44.01
CA GLY A 639 -20.18 46.93 -43.67
C GLY A 639 -19.28 47.24 -44.88
N SER A 640 -19.62 46.70 -46.05
CA SER A 640 -18.88 46.95 -47.30
C SER A 640 -19.20 48.27 -47.99
N ASP A 641 -20.16 49.07 -47.50
CA ASP A 641 -20.60 50.31 -48.15
C ASP A 641 -19.49 51.37 -48.13
N PRO A 642 -19.10 51.95 -49.28
CA PRO A 642 -18.05 52.96 -49.35
C PRO A 642 -18.31 54.20 -48.48
N SER A 643 -19.58 54.54 -48.22
CA SER A 643 -19.94 55.68 -47.36
C SER A 643 -19.71 55.39 -45.87
N LEU A 644 -19.80 54.11 -45.44
CA LEU A 644 -19.41 53.70 -44.10
C LEU A 644 -17.88 53.76 -43.96
N LYS A 645 -17.16 53.25 -44.97
CA LYS A 645 -15.68 53.29 -45.02
C LYS A 645 -15.12 54.71 -45.00
N ALA A 646 -15.83 55.67 -45.59
CA ALA A 646 -15.44 57.07 -45.57
C ALA A 646 -15.54 57.72 -44.18
N LEU A 647 -16.29 57.12 -43.23
CA LEU A 647 -16.47 57.63 -41.87
C LEU A 647 -15.47 57.02 -40.87
N GLU A 648 -14.83 55.89 -41.21
CA GLU A 648 -13.83 55.19 -40.38
C GLU A 648 -12.68 56.10 -39.89
N PRO A 649 -12.10 57.01 -40.71
CA PRO A 649 -11.04 57.91 -40.24
C PRO A 649 -11.51 58.93 -39.19
N THR A 650 -12.77 59.37 -39.28
CA THR A 650 -13.35 60.33 -38.32
C THR A 650 -13.68 59.66 -36.99
N LEU A 651 -14.14 58.41 -37.05
CA LEU A 651 -14.48 57.59 -35.89
C LEU A 651 -13.26 56.85 -35.31
N GLN A 652 -12.11 56.89 -35.99
CA GLN A 652 -10.86 56.18 -35.66
C GLN A 652 -11.05 54.68 -35.41
N GLN A 653 -12.02 54.09 -36.09
CA GLN A 653 -12.42 52.70 -35.91
C GLN A 653 -12.53 52.01 -37.27
N ASP A 654 -12.05 50.77 -37.33
CA ASP A 654 -12.37 49.84 -38.40
C ASP A 654 -13.78 49.29 -38.14
N LEU A 655 -14.78 49.99 -38.66
CA LEU A 655 -16.19 49.71 -38.36
C LEU A 655 -16.66 48.38 -38.96
N ASN A 656 -16.12 48.01 -40.11
CA ASN A 656 -16.55 46.85 -40.87
C ASN A 656 -15.69 45.60 -40.60
N GLY A 657 -14.58 45.73 -39.88
CA GLY A 657 -13.69 44.65 -39.51
C GLY A 657 -12.81 44.15 -40.66
N ASP A 658 -12.54 44.98 -41.67
CA ASP A 658 -11.72 44.63 -42.83
C ASP A 658 -10.21 44.83 -42.61
N GLY A 659 -9.83 45.26 -41.40
CA GLY A 659 -8.47 45.49 -40.95
C GLY A 659 -7.89 46.83 -41.36
N MET A 660 -8.68 47.72 -41.98
CA MET A 660 -8.24 49.05 -42.41
C MET A 660 -9.15 50.15 -41.88
N ILE A 661 -8.56 51.31 -41.57
CA ILE A 661 -9.29 52.54 -41.32
C ILE A 661 -9.29 53.33 -42.62
N GLY A 662 -10.42 53.35 -43.35
CA GLY A 662 -10.58 54.04 -44.62
C GLY A 662 -10.39 53.15 -45.86
N VAL A 663 -10.33 53.78 -47.05
CA VAL A 663 -10.28 53.04 -48.34
C VAL A 663 -8.83 52.71 -48.74
N ALA A 664 -8.56 51.42 -49.00
CA ALA A 664 -7.22 50.85 -49.15
C ALA A 664 -6.41 51.27 -50.40
N ALA A 665 -5.10 51.51 -50.21
CA ALA A 665 -4.07 51.35 -51.24
C ALA A 665 -3.64 49.87 -51.34
N ALA A 666 -3.20 49.42 -52.52
CA ALA A 666 -3.02 48.00 -52.90
C ALA A 666 -2.31 47.11 -51.87
N VAL A 667 -2.97 46.02 -51.47
CA VAL A 667 -2.56 45.10 -50.38
C VAL A 667 -1.76 43.92 -50.93
N THR A 668 -0.60 43.67 -50.32
CA THR A 668 0.19 42.44 -50.47
C THR A 668 -0.03 41.54 -49.26
N THR A 669 -0.52 40.31 -49.46
CA THR A 669 -0.73 39.34 -48.38
C THR A 669 0.40 38.34 -48.36
N THR A 670 1.22 38.31 -47.31
CA THR A 670 2.20 37.21 -47.12
C THR A 670 1.44 35.98 -46.65
N ILE A 671 1.49 34.89 -47.42
CA ILE A 671 0.82 33.63 -47.11
C ILE A 671 1.71 32.77 -46.20
N GLU A 672 3.01 32.75 -46.47
CA GLU A 672 3.96 31.89 -45.79
C GLU A 672 5.36 32.52 -45.85
N ALA A 673 6.16 32.34 -44.80
CA ALA A 673 7.45 33.02 -44.63
C ALA A 673 8.47 32.19 -43.79
N LEU A 674 8.31 30.88 -43.76
CA LEU A 674 9.22 29.93 -43.10
C LEU A 674 10.22 29.40 -44.13
N GLY A 675 11.46 29.14 -43.72
CA GLY A 675 12.51 28.69 -44.62
C GLY A 675 13.27 29.82 -45.33
N SER A 676 13.63 29.63 -46.60
CA SER A 676 14.38 30.58 -47.43
C SER A 676 13.50 31.35 -48.42
N THR A 677 12.25 30.92 -48.61
CA THR A 677 11.26 31.54 -49.49
C THR A 677 10.09 32.11 -48.70
N ARG A 678 9.58 33.26 -49.14
CA ARG A 678 8.38 33.94 -48.66
C ARG A 678 7.36 33.93 -49.78
N LEU A 679 6.23 33.26 -49.55
CA LEU A 679 5.10 33.23 -50.47
C LEU A 679 4.21 34.45 -50.25
N VAL A 680 4.05 35.27 -51.28
CA VAL A 680 3.24 36.50 -51.22
C VAL A 680 2.15 36.49 -52.29
N LEU A 681 0.90 36.74 -51.91
CA LEU A 681 -0.21 36.99 -52.81
C LEU A 681 -0.37 38.50 -53.01
N SER A 682 -0.07 38.96 -54.22
CA SER A 682 -0.14 40.38 -54.60
C SER A 682 -0.82 40.51 -55.96
N GLY A 683 -1.83 41.39 -56.04
CA GLY A 683 -2.60 41.60 -57.27
C GLY A 683 -3.23 40.32 -57.85
N GLY A 684 -3.52 39.33 -57.00
CA GLY A 684 -4.05 38.02 -57.39
C GLY A 684 -3.02 36.98 -57.84
N ASN A 685 -1.72 37.31 -57.90
CA ASN A 685 -0.65 36.37 -58.28
C ASN A 685 0.12 35.87 -57.05
N TYR A 686 0.56 34.61 -57.09
CA TYR A 686 1.49 34.06 -56.09
C TYR A 686 2.94 34.36 -56.48
N HIS A 687 3.67 35.05 -55.60
CA HIS A 687 5.08 35.40 -55.71
C HIS A 687 5.92 34.53 -54.78
N LEU A 688 6.99 33.91 -55.31
CA LEU A 688 7.93 33.05 -54.58
C LEU A 688 9.17 33.87 -54.23
N GLU A 689 9.04 34.81 -53.29
CA GLU A 689 10.12 35.76 -52.96
C GLU A 689 11.20 35.10 -52.12
N SER A 690 12.49 35.35 -52.37
CA SER A 690 13.49 34.98 -51.37
C SER A 690 13.32 35.85 -50.13
N ILE A 691 13.34 35.26 -48.93
CA ILE A 691 13.29 36.00 -47.66
C ILE A 691 14.47 36.99 -47.56
N ALA A 692 15.63 36.61 -48.11
CA ALA A 692 16.84 37.43 -48.05
C ALA A 692 16.78 38.67 -48.95
N SER A 693 16.22 38.56 -50.17
CA SER A 693 16.19 39.66 -51.15
C SER A 693 14.84 40.36 -51.26
N GLY A 694 13.76 39.75 -50.78
CA GLY A 694 12.39 40.20 -50.96
C GLY A 694 11.91 40.24 -52.41
N THR A 695 12.55 39.46 -53.28
CA THR A 695 12.25 39.38 -54.71
C THR A 695 12.22 37.94 -55.17
N GLY A 696 11.39 37.62 -56.16
CA GLY A 696 11.33 36.29 -56.74
C GLY A 696 10.32 36.18 -57.88
N PRO A 697 10.28 35.02 -58.57
CA PRO A 697 9.37 34.83 -59.70
C PRO A 697 7.92 34.65 -59.24
N ASN A 698 6.98 34.85 -60.17
CA ASN A 698 5.60 34.41 -59.97
C ASN A 698 5.52 32.91 -60.24
N LEU A 699 4.69 32.20 -59.46
CA LEU A 699 4.31 30.83 -59.79
C LEU A 699 3.57 30.81 -61.12
N LYS A 700 3.94 29.88 -62.01
CA LYS A 700 3.39 29.78 -63.36
C LYS A 700 2.98 28.34 -63.68
N TYR A 701 1.88 28.21 -64.41
CA TYR A 701 1.44 26.96 -65.00
C TYR A 701 1.27 27.15 -66.51
N ALA A 702 1.85 26.26 -67.30
CA ALA A 702 1.89 26.36 -68.78
C ALA A 702 2.39 27.74 -69.29
N GLY A 703 3.35 28.35 -68.59
CA GLY A 703 3.97 29.63 -68.95
C GLY A 703 3.18 30.89 -68.58
N SER A 704 1.97 30.76 -68.01
CA SER A 704 1.16 31.89 -67.52
C SER A 704 1.16 31.96 -65.99
N ALA A 705 1.07 33.17 -65.43
CA ALA A 705 1.03 33.35 -63.97
C ALA A 705 -0.20 32.67 -63.36
N VAL A 706 0.01 31.99 -62.24
CA VAL A 706 -1.06 31.38 -61.45
C VAL A 706 -1.79 32.49 -60.69
N ILE A 707 -3.05 32.71 -61.07
CA ILE A 707 -3.93 33.71 -60.45
C ILE A 707 -4.87 33.00 -59.48
N ALA A 708 -4.83 33.34 -58.18
CA ALA A 708 -5.51 32.63 -57.11
C ALA A 708 -7.01 32.39 -57.38
N ALA A 709 -7.73 33.39 -57.91
CA ALA A 709 -9.16 33.30 -58.19
C ALA A 709 -9.55 32.23 -59.23
N ASN A 710 -8.61 31.75 -60.05
CA ASN A 710 -8.89 30.83 -61.15
C ASN A 710 -8.79 29.35 -60.77
N TRP A 711 -8.45 29.03 -59.51
CA TRP A 711 -8.14 27.65 -59.08
C TRP A 711 -9.17 27.07 -58.10
N GLY A 712 -10.36 27.70 -57.99
CA GLY A 712 -11.49 27.17 -57.23
C GLY A 712 -11.17 27.00 -55.75
N ALA A 713 -11.38 25.79 -55.22
CA ALA A 713 -11.12 25.48 -53.81
C ALA A 713 -9.63 25.22 -53.49
N TRP A 714 -8.76 25.16 -54.51
CA TRP A 714 -7.32 24.95 -54.36
C TRP A 714 -6.59 26.28 -54.17
N SER A 715 -5.75 26.33 -53.13
CA SER A 715 -4.91 27.49 -52.81
C SER A 715 -3.49 27.05 -52.51
N VAL A 716 -2.52 27.92 -52.82
CA VAL A 716 -1.12 27.69 -52.45
C VAL A 716 -0.94 28.10 -50.99
N ILE A 717 -0.37 27.21 -50.18
CA ILE A 717 -0.23 27.41 -48.74
C ILE A 717 1.22 27.52 -48.27
N GLY A 718 2.19 27.19 -49.13
CA GLY A 718 3.62 27.31 -48.80
C GLY A 718 4.50 27.04 -50.02
N ALA A 719 5.74 27.53 -49.99
CA ALA A 719 6.73 27.23 -51.01
C ALA A 719 8.15 27.34 -50.46
N GLU A 720 9.06 26.45 -50.88
CA GLU A 720 10.46 26.51 -50.48
C GLU A 720 11.42 26.25 -51.65
N GLN A 721 12.52 26.99 -51.70
CA GLN A 721 13.52 26.84 -52.76
C GLN A 721 14.38 25.59 -52.53
N VAL A 722 14.47 24.72 -53.53
CA VAL A 722 15.24 23.46 -53.45
C VAL A 722 16.62 23.57 -54.11
N SER A 723 17.53 22.66 -53.73
CA SER A 723 18.90 22.65 -54.26
C SER A 723 18.88 22.44 -55.78
N GLY A 724 19.35 23.45 -56.53
CA GLY A 724 19.21 23.50 -57.99
C GLY A 724 18.47 24.75 -58.51
N GLY A 725 17.84 25.50 -57.59
CA GLY A 725 17.30 26.85 -57.85
C GLY A 725 15.80 26.90 -58.16
N GLY A 726 15.13 25.75 -58.34
CA GLY A 726 13.67 25.64 -58.43
C GLY A 726 12.96 25.68 -57.07
N TYR A 727 11.64 25.54 -57.06
CA TYR A 727 10.81 25.61 -55.85
C TYR A 727 9.88 24.41 -55.73
N ASP A 728 9.67 23.93 -54.51
CA ASP A 728 8.61 23.00 -54.17
C ASP A 728 7.45 23.79 -53.55
N VAL A 729 6.25 23.68 -54.14
CA VAL A 729 5.11 24.56 -53.88
C VAL A 729 3.89 23.75 -53.50
N VAL A 730 3.33 24.00 -52.32
CA VAL A 730 2.26 23.20 -51.73
C VAL A 730 0.91 23.82 -52.01
N TRP A 731 0.01 23.02 -52.56
CA TRP A 731 -1.39 23.33 -52.77
C TRP A 731 -2.27 22.53 -51.82
N LYS A 732 -3.31 23.18 -51.28
CA LYS A 732 -4.34 22.54 -50.46
C LYS A 732 -5.73 22.83 -51.00
N ASP A 733 -6.53 21.76 -51.11
CA ASP A 733 -7.95 21.84 -51.43
C ASP A 733 -8.74 22.08 -50.15
N SER A 734 -9.33 23.27 -50.05
CA SER A 734 -10.20 23.63 -48.92
C SER A 734 -11.51 22.84 -48.90
N ALA A 735 -11.98 22.30 -50.03
CA ALA A 735 -13.23 21.54 -50.11
C ALA A 735 -13.03 20.04 -49.86
N GLY A 736 -11.92 19.48 -50.35
CA GLY A 736 -11.63 18.05 -50.31
C GLY A 736 -10.56 17.61 -49.30
N GLY A 737 -9.88 18.55 -48.63
CA GLY A 737 -8.81 18.24 -47.66
C GLY A 737 -7.57 17.58 -48.25
N GLN A 738 -7.42 17.63 -49.57
CA GLN A 738 -6.32 17.01 -50.32
C GLN A 738 -5.19 18.00 -50.55
N TYR A 739 -3.99 17.47 -50.77
CA TYR A 739 -2.75 18.20 -50.97
C TYR A 739 -2.13 17.85 -52.32
N SER A 740 -1.45 18.80 -52.95
CA SER A 740 -0.65 18.57 -54.16
C SER A 740 0.64 19.38 -54.03
N VAL A 741 1.79 18.74 -54.22
CA VAL A 741 3.09 19.42 -54.15
C VAL A 741 3.65 19.53 -55.56
N TRP A 742 3.94 20.74 -56.00
CA TRP A 742 4.45 21.04 -57.33
C TRP A 742 5.94 21.34 -57.26
N SER A 743 6.75 20.73 -58.12
CA SER A 743 8.11 21.22 -58.36
C SER A 743 8.12 22.20 -59.52
N THR A 744 8.93 23.24 -59.41
CA THR A 744 9.09 24.27 -60.45
C THR A 744 10.54 24.41 -60.90
N ASP A 745 10.75 25.02 -62.06
CA ASP A 745 12.06 25.58 -62.40
C ASP A 745 12.36 26.85 -61.59
N SER A 746 13.55 27.42 -61.75
CA SER A 746 13.98 28.64 -61.04
C SER A 746 13.22 29.91 -61.44
N ASN A 747 12.41 29.85 -62.50
CA ASN A 747 11.54 30.95 -62.95
C ASN A 747 10.09 30.77 -62.51
N GLY A 748 9.81 29.79 -61.63
CA GLY A 748 8.50 29.49 -61.08
C GLY A 748 7.57 28.70 -62.02
N ASN A 749 8.07 28.14 -63.13
CA ASN A 749 7.23 27.33 -64.02
C ASN A 749 7.08 25.91 -63.46
N PHE A 750 5.84 25.45 -63.33
CA PHE A 750 5.51 24.07 -63.00
C PHE A 750 6.23 23.07 -63.91
N LEU A 751 6.87 22.07 -63.30
CA LEU A 751 7.54 20.96 -63.98
C LEU A 751 6.78 19.64 -63.79
N THR A 752 6.59 19.23 -62.54
CA THR A 752 5.86 17.99 -62.19
C THR A 752 5.23 18.11 -60.81
N THR A 753 4.31 17.21 -60.48
CA THR A 753 3.89 16.97 -59.10
C THR A 753 4.87 16.02 -58.40
N LEU A 754 5.14 16.26 -57.12
CA LEU A 754 5.90 15.41 -56.21
C LEU A 754 4.96 14.59 -55.32
N GLY A 755 5.45 13.45 -54.81
CA GLY A 755 4.68 12.53 -53.97
C GLY A 755 4.19 11.26 -54.70
N SER A 756 3.36 10.48 -54.03
CA SER A 756 2.82 9.20 -54.52
C SER A 756 1.80 9.36 -55.65
N ALA A 757 1.09 10.50 -55.68
CA ALA A 757 0.03 10.82 -56.63
C ALA A 757 -0.13 12.33 -56.82
N PRO A 758 -0.75 12.79 -57.93
CA PRO A 758 -0.98 14.23 -58.17
C PRO A 758 -1.83 14.93 -57.10
N GLN A 759 -2.66 14.18 -56.37
CA GLN A 759 -3.44 14.63 -55.21
C GLN A 759 -3.30 13.58 -54.12
N MET A 760 -2.90 14.01 -52.93
CA MET A 760 -2.62 13.17 -51.76
C MET A 760 -3.56 13.55 -50.61
N LEU A 761 -3.94 12.59 -49.78
CA LEU A 761 -4.61 12.89 -48.50
C LEU A 761 -3.56 13.35 -47.48
N GLY A 762 -3.97 14.10 -46.45
CA GLY A 762 -3.07 14.52 -45.36
C GLY A 762 -2.35 13.35 -44.68
N THR A 763 -2.95 12.16 -44.67
CA THR A 763 -2.37 10.94 -44.10
C THR A 763 -1.46 10.15 -45.05
N ASP A 764 -1.20 10.64 -46.28
CA ASP A 764 -0.35 9.92 -47.24
C ASP A 764 1.13 9.95 -46.77
N PRO A 765 1.78 8.79 -46.59
CA PRO A 765 3.17 8.75 -46.12
C PRO A 765 4.16 9.50 -47.02
N SER A 766 3.89 9.60 -48.33
CA SER A 766 4.74 10.36 -49.25
C SER A 766 4.62 11.87 -49.07
N LEU A 767 3.47 12.38 -48.58
CA LEU A 767 3.31 13.77 -48.20
C LEU A 767 4.16 14.08 -46.97
N MET A 768 4.15 13.19 -45.96
CA MET A 768 4.98 13.30 -44.75
C MET A 768 6.48 13.31 -45.07
N THR A 769 6.92 12.59 -46.11
CA THR A 769 8.34 12.63 -46.53
C THR A 769 8.78 13.96 -47.17
N LEU A 770 7.85 14.81 -47.61
CA LEU A 770 8.14 16.11 -48.22
C LEU A 770 8.18 17.25 -47.18
N GLU A 771 7.57 17.05 -46.01
CA GLU A 771 7.48 18.02 -44.90
C GLU A 771 8.84 18.58 -44.45
N PRO A 772 9.93 17.80 -44.32
CA PRO A 772 11.23 18.35 -43.92
C PRO A 772 11.80 19.33 -44.95
N THR A 773 11.58 19.09 -46.23
CA THR A 773 12.01 19.97 -47.34
C THR A 773 11.22 21.27 -47.37
N LEU A 774 9.94 21.22 -47.00
CA LEU A 774 9.02 22.36 -46.97
C LEU A 774 9.02 23.07 -45.61
N GLN A 775 9.67 22.48 -44.60
CA GLN A 775 9.73 22.90 -43.20
C GLN A 775 8.35 23.18 -42.58
N GLN A 776 7.34 22.39 -42.98
CA GLN A 776 5.96 22.54 -42.56
C GLN A 776 5.36 21.19 -42.14
N ASP A 777 4.62 21.19 -41.04
CA ASP A 777 3.72 20.10 -40.65
C ASP A 777 2.43 20.24 -41.48
N LEU A 778 2.37 19.53 -42.61
CA LEU A 778 1.30 19.71 -43.59
C LEU A 778 0.03 18.99 -43.17
N ASN A 779 0.17 17.87 -42.45
CA ASN A 779 -0.94 17.02 -42.04
C ASN A 779 -1.54 17.42 -40.66
N GLY A 780 -0.85 18.27 -39.90
CA GLY A 780 -1.27 18.78 -38.60
C GLY A 780 -1.12 17.77 -37.46
N ASP A 781 -0.21 16.80 -37.58
CA ASP A 781 0.03 15.77 -36.55
C ASP A 781 0.97 16.22 -35.42
N GLY A 782 1.49 17.44 -35.50
CA GLY A 782 2.37 18.04 -34.50
C GLY A 782 3.85 17.73 -34.72
N THR A 783 4.21 17.03 -35.81
CA THR A 783 5.59 16.72 -36.18
C THR A 783 5.89 17.15 -37.63
N ILE A 784 7.12 17.57 -37.90
CA ILE A 784 7.60 17.80 -39.28
C ILE A 784 8.30 16.52 -39.72
N GLY A 785 7.70 15.81 -40.69
CA GLY A 785 8.14 14.49 -41.11
C GLY A 785 7.38 13.38 -40.39
N VAL A 786 7.76 12.13 -40.65
CA VAL A 786 7.02 10.98 -40.11
C VAL A 786 7.19 10.89 -38.58
N ALA A 787 6.09 11.05 -37.83
CA ALA A 787 6.07 10.95 -36.36
C ALA A 787 6.69 9.64 -35.85
N ALA A 788 7.64 9.74 -34.93
CA ALA A 788 8.18 8.59 -34.20
C ALA A 788 7.09 8.02 -33.28
N ALA A 789 6.72 6.75 -33.48
CA ALA A 789 5.61 6.14 -32.78
C ALA A 789 5.82 6.08 -31.26
N ALA A 790 4.74 6.35 -30.51
CA ALA A 790 4.68 6.18 -29.07
C ALA A 790 5.26 4.82 -28.66
N SER A 791 6.21 4.86 -27.73
CA SER A 791 6.93 3.70 -27.25
C SER A 791 6.56 3.41 -25.79
N THR A 792 6.38 2.13 -25.46
CA THR A 792 6.14 1.67 -24.08
C THR A 792 7.39 0.93 -23.60
N THR A 793 7.96 1.34 -22.47
CA THR A 793 9.06 0.58 -21.85
C THR A 793 8.46 -0.59 -21.08
N ILE A 794 8.85 -1.80 -21.44
CA ILE A 794 8.40 -3.05 -20.82
C ILE A 794 9.27 -3.40 -19.62
N GLU A 795 10.58 -3.19 -19.76
CA GLU A 795 11.59 -3.59 -18.79
C GLU A 795 12.80 -2.65 -18.91
N ALA A 796 13.46 -2.34 -17.79
CA ALA A 796 14.55 -1.37 -17.72
C ALA A 796 15.60 -1.70 -16.64
N VAL A 797 15.76 -2.99 -16.31
CA VAL A 797 16.72 -3.51 -15.34
C VAL A 797 17.99 -3.93 -16.08
N GLY A 798 19.17 -3.65 -15.52
CA GLY A 798 20.45 -4.01 -16.15
C GLY A 798 20.99 -2.97 -17.13
N SER A 799 21.61 -3.41 -18.24
CA SER A 799 22.25 -2.53 -19.25
C SER A 799 21.41 -2.31 -20.51
N THR A 800 20.33 -3.09 -20.66
CA THR A 800 19.38 -3.07 -21.77
C THR A 800 17.98 -2.80 -21.22
N ARG A 801 17.18 -2.01 -21.93
CA ARG A 801 15.74 -1.84 -21.69
C ARG A 801 14.98 -2.35 -22.90
N VAL A 802 13.85 -3.01 -22.66
CA VAL A 802 12.95 -3.46 -23.73
C VAL A 802 11.89 -2.39 -23.98
N VAL A 803 11.83 -1.89 -25.21
CA VAL A 803 10.89 -0.84 -25.62
C VAL A 803 10.01 -1.35 -26.75
N LEU A 804 8.69 -1.31 -26.56
CA LEU A 804 7.71 -1.64 -27.57
C LEU A 804 7.31 -0.36 -28.32
N SER A 805 7.69 -0.24 -29.60
CA SER A 805 7.33 0.91 -30.45
C SER A 805 6.83 0.43 -31.81
N SER A 806 5.73 1.01 -32.30
CA SER A 806 5.03 0.55 -33.53
C SER A 806 4.75 -0.96 -33.56
N GLY A 807 4.53 -1.59 -32.40
CA GLY A 807 4.33 -3.03 -32.27
C GLY A 807 5.59 -3.89 -32.36
N ASN A 808 6.79 -3.31 -32.52
CA ASN A 808 8.08 -4.01 -32.53
C ASN A 808 8.78 -3.91 -31.18
N TYR A 809 9.48 -4.96 -30.78
CA TYR A 809 10.36 -4.94 -29.61
C TYR A 809 11.75 -4.40 -29.97
N HIS A 810 12.19 -3.36 -29.28
CA HIS A 810 13.52 -2.76 -29.39
C HIS A 810 14.34 -3.07 -28.13
N LEU A 811 15.59 -3.51 -28.33
CA LEU A 811 16.52 -3.88 -27.27
C LEU A 811 17.49 -2.71 -27.04
N GLU A 812 17.03 -1.65 -26.40
CA GLU A 812 17.79 -0.39 -26.30
C GLU A 812 18.79 -0.44 -25.16
N SER A 813 20.01 0.05 -25.38
CA SER A 813 20.91 0.28 -24.25
C SER A 813 20.36 1.39 -23.37
N ILE A 814 20.32 1.17 -22.06
CA ILE A 814 19.89 2.18 -21.09
C ILE A 814 20.81 3.43 -21.14
N ALA A 815 22.10 3.24 -21.44
CA ALA A 815 23.07 4.33 -21.50
C ALA A 815 22.92 5.23 -22.74
N THR A 816 22.57 4.67 -23.89
CA THR A 816 22.52 5.41 -25.17
C THR A 816 21.10 5.67 -25.67
N GLY A 817 20.11 4.97 -25.12
CA GLY A 817 18.73 4.98 -25.59
C GLY A 817 18.54 4.43 -27.00
N THR A 818 19.50 3.64 -27.49
CA THR A 818 19.50 3.09 -28.86
C THR A 818 19.82 1.60 -28.84
N GLY A 819 19.25 0.86 -29.77
CA GLY A 819 19.53 -0.57 -29.93
C GLY A 819 18.77 -1.21 -31.07
N PRO A 820 19.04 -2.47 -31.39
CA PRO A 820 18.41 -3.16 -32.51
C PRO A 820 16.95 -3.53 -32.22
N THR A 821 16.16 -3.68 -33.28
CA THR A 821 14.86 -4.34 -33.23
C THR A 821 15.05 -5.85 -33.19
N LEU A 822 14.34 -6.53 -32.29
CA LEU A 822 14.31 -7.99 -32.22
C LEU A 822 13.74 -8.58 -33.52
N LYS A 823 14.41 -9.59 -34.07
CA LYS A 823 14.05 -10.22 -35.36
C LYS A 823 14.04 -11.73 -35.25
N TYR A 824 13.08 -12.35 -35.94
CA TYR A 824 13.00 -13.79 -36.15
C TYR A 824 12.96 -14.07 -37.65
N ALA A 825 13.81 -14.98 -38.14
CA ALA A 825 13.98 -15.28 -39.57
C ALA A 825 14.20 -14.02 -40.45
N GLY A 826 14.93 -13.02 -39.93
CA GLY A 826 15.26 -11.78 -40.63
C GLY A 826 14.14 -10.72 -40.66
N SER A 827 12.95 -11.01 -40.12
CA SER A 827 11.84 -10.07 -40.01
C SER A 827 11.67 -9.58 -38.58
N ALA A 828 11.20 -8.33 -38.40
CA ALA A 828 10.95 -7.78 -37.07
C ALA A 828 9.88 -8.59 -36.32
N VAL A 829 10.12 -8.81 -35.02
CA VAL A 829 9.17 -9.44 -34.12
C VAL A 829 8.10 -8.43 -33.74
N ILE A 830 6.89 -8.64 -34.26
CA ILE A 830 5.72 -7.76 -34.06
C ILE A 830 4.76 -8.39 -33.06
N THR A 831 4.41 -7.71 -31.98
CA THR A 831 3.60 -8.23 -30.87
C THR A 831 2.27 -8.88 -31.30
N ALA A 832 1.61 -8.36 -32.34
CA ALA A 832 0.34 -8.89 -32.85
C ALA A 832 0.44 -10.32 -33.41
N ASN A 833 1.65 -10.79 -33.76
CA ASN A 833 1.87 -12.07 -34.44
C ASN A 833 2.25 -13.22 -33.50
N TRP A 834 2.36 -12.98 -32.19
CA TRP A 834 2.88 -13.96 -31.22
C TRP A 834 1.86 -14.42 -30.17
N GLY A 835 0.58 -14.11 -30.37
CA GLY A 835 -0.53 -14.65 -29.59
C GLY A 835 -0.40 -14.34 -28.09
N THR A 836 -0.30 -15.39 -27.26
CA THR A 836 -0.19 -15.27 -25.80
C THR A 836 1.24 -15.08 -25.30
N TRP A 837 2.24 -15.07 -26.19
CA TRP A 837 3.64 -14.85 -25.86
C TRP A 837 4.03 -13.38 -25.96
N SER A 838 4.70 -12.88 -24.92
CA SER A 838 5.25 -11.52 -24.87
C SER A 838 6.67 -11.53 -24.32
N VAL A 839 7.49 -10.58 -24.80
CA VAL A 839 8.82 -10.33 -24.21
C VAL A 839 8.64 -9.63 -22.88
N ILE A 840 9.37 -10.07 -21.85
CA ILE A 840 9.31 -9.51 -20.49
C ILE A 840 10.64 -8.91 -20.03
N GLY A 841 11.74 -9.14 -20.74
CA GLY A 841 13.05 -8.58 -20.42
C GLY A 841 14.14 -9.00 -21.40
N ALA A 842 15.27 -8.30 -21.40
CA ALA A 842 16.45 -8.67 -22.18
C ALA A 842 17.74 -8.10 -21.59
N GLU A 843 18.87 -8.78 -21.81
CA GLU A 843 20.19 -8.25 -21.44
C GLU A 843 21.24 -8.47 -22.54
N LYS A 844 22.14 -7.51 -22.67
CA LYS A 844 23.26 -7.57 -23.61
C LYS A 844 24.37 -8.44 -23.04
N VAL A 845 24.80 -9.44 -23.80
CA VAL A 845 25.86 -10.37 -23.41
C VAL A 845 27.22 -9.97 -23.97
N SER A 846 28.30 -10.45 -23.34
CA SER A 846 29.69 -10.08 -23.68
C SER A 846 30.12 -10.47 -25.10
N SER A 847 29.40 -11.40 -25.76
CA SER A 847 29.61 -11.77 -27.16
C SER A 847 29.10 -10.72 -28.16
N GLY A 848 28.40 -9.69 -27.67
CA GLY A 848 27.85 -8.57 -28.46
C GLY A 848 26.38 -8.74 -28.86
N GLY A 849 25.78 -9.91 -28.63
CA GLY A 849 24.35 -10.20 -28.82
C GLY A 849 23.48 -9.90 -27.59
N TYR A 850 22.24 -10.38 -27.60
CA TYR A 850 21.29 -10.21 -26.49
C TYR A 850 20.63 -11.54 -26.10
N ASP A 851 20.34 -11.70 -24.82
CA ASP A 851 19.51 -12.77 -24.30
C ASP A 851 18.14 -12.16 -23.96
N VAL A 852 17.07 -12.70 -24.55
CA VAL A 852 15.73 -12.12 -24.56
C VAL A 852 14.73 -13.11 -23.98
N VAL A 853 13.98 -12.70 -22.95
CA VAL A 853 13.06 -13.55 -22.22
C VAL A 853 11.63 -13.36 -22.70
N TRP A 854 11.00 -14.47 -23.03
CA TRP A 854 9.60 -14.57 -23.40
C TRP A 854 8.80 -15.29 -22.32
N LYS A 855 7.58 -14.80 -22.05
CA LYS A 855 6.61 -15.44 -21.15
C LYS A 855 5.29 -15.65 -21.87
N ASN A 856 4.72 -16.83 -21.71
CA ASN A 856 3.39 -17.16 -22.21
C ASN A 856 2.34 -16.88 -21.14
N SER A 857 1.46 -15.93 -21.41
CA SER A 857 0.37 -15.55 -20.50
C SER A 857 -0.69 -16.66 -20.29
N ALA A 858 -0.80 -17.63 -21.20
CA ALA A 858 -1.82 -18.67 -21.11
C ALA A 858 -1.44 -19.85 -20.19
N ASN A 859 -0.15 -20.12 -20.02
CA ASN A 859 0.33 -21.31 -19.31
C ASN A 859 1.57 -21.07 -18.43
N ALA A 860 2.04 -19.82 -18.32
CA ALA A 860 3.21 -19.44 -17.53
C ALA A 860 4.53 -20.15 -17.93
N HIS A 861 4.62 -20.61 -19.18
CA HIS A 861 5.88 -21.12 -19.74
C HIS A 861 6.82 -19.97 -20.14
N TYR A 862 8.11 -20.27 -20.18
CA TYR A 862 9.17 -19.35 -20.55
C TYR A 862 9.98 -19.86 -21.74
N SER A 863 10.56 -18.93 -22.51
CA SER A 863 11.55 -19.22 -23.55
C SER A 863 12.62 -18.12 -23.54
N VAL A 864 13.89 -18.49 -23.61
CA VAL A 864 15.01 -17.52 -23.62
C VAL A 864 15.74 -17.61 -24.94
N TRP A 865 15.72 -16.51 -25.70
CA TRP A 865 16.30 -16.42 -27.03
C TRP A 865 17.65 -15.75 -26.97
N SER A 866 18.66 -16.33 -27.63
CA SER A 866 19.90 -15.63 -27.96
C SER A 866 19.79 -14.95 -29.31
N THR A 867 20.36 -13.76 -29.42
CA THR A 867 20.43 -13.00 -30.68
C THR A 867 21.85 -12.63 -31.06
N ASP A 868 22.06 -12.26 -32.33
CA ASP A 868 23.26 -11.52 -32.72
C ASP A 868 23.18 -10.04 -32.28
N ALA A 869 24.24 -9.27 -32.54
CA ALA A 869 24.31 -7.84 -32.21
C ALA A 869 23.26 -6.96 -32.93
N ASN A 870 22.62 -7.49 -33.97
CA ASN A 870 21.58 -6.81 -34.75
C ASN A 870 20.16 -7.27 -34.36
N GLY A 871 20.03 -8.04 -33.27
CA GLY A 871 18.75 -8.53 -32.75
C GLY A 871 18.19 -9.74 -33.50
N ASN A 872 18.92 -10.40 -34.39
CA ASN A 872 18.44 -11.59 -35.07
C ASN A 872 18.53 -12.81 -34.16
N PHE A 873 17.41 -13.52 -33.98
CA PHE A 873 17.36 -14.81 -33.30
C PHE A 873 18.40 -15.80 -33.87
N LEU A 874 19.16 -16.42 -32.97
CA LEU A 874 20.14 -17.45 -33.29
C LEU A 874 19.68 -18.82 -32.78
N ALA A 875 19.38 -18.91 -31.49
CA ALA A 875 18.98 -20.15 -30.83
C ALA A 875 18.26 -19.89 -29.50
N THR A 876 17.56 -20.89 -28.98
CA THR A 876 17.02 -20.89 -27.62
C THR A 876 18.09 -21.40 -26.64
N LEU A 877 18.24 -20.73 -25.49
CA LEU A 877 19.29 -21.00 -24.50
C LEU A 877 18.89 -21.99 -23.39
N ALA A 878 17.59 -22.11 -23.10
CA ALA A 878 17.08 -23.08 -22.14
C ALA A 878 17.21 -24.52 -22.68
N ALA A 879 17.12 -25.52 -21.79
CA ALA A 879 17.28 -26.94 -22.15
C ALA A 879 16.24 -27.44 -23.17
N ALA A 880 15.12 -26.73 -23.32
CA ALA A 880 14.10 -26.95 -24.33
C ALA A 880 13.59 -25.61 -24.90
N PRO A 881 12.93 -25.63 -26.09
CA PRO A 881 12.34 -24.42 -26.69
C PRO A 881 11.35 -23.68 -25.79
N GLU A 882 10.67 -24.40 -24.90
CA GLU A 882 9.77 -23.90 -23.87
C GLU A 882 10.05 -24.65 -22.56
N VAL A 883 10.13 -23.93 -21.45
CA VAL A 883 10.42 -24.48 -20.12
C VAL A 883 9.47 -23.91 -19.07
N LEU A 884 9.30 -24.64 -17.96
CA LEU A 884 8.55 -24.17 -16.79
C LEU A 884 9.43 -23.21 -15.97
N GLY A 885 8.80 -22.35 -15.15
CA GLY A 885 9.53 -21.48 -14.22
C GLY A 885 10.49 -22.24 -13.29
N SER A 886 10.12 -23.46 -12.89
CA SER A 886 10.94 -24.33 -12.04
C SER A 886 12.08 -25.05 -12.77
N ASP A 887 12.29 -24.83 -14.08
CA ASP A 887 13.33 -25.54 -14.82
C ASP A 887 14.74 -25.03 -14.44
N PRO A 888 15.66 -25.92 -14.03
CA PRO A 888 17.02 -25.52 -13.63
C PRO A 888 17.80 -24.77 -14.70
N SER A 889 17.50 -25.00 -15.98
CA SER A 889 18.15 -24.28 -17.10
C SER A 889 17.66 -22.85 -17.26
N LEU A 890 16.44 -22.54 -16.81
CA LEU A 890 15.93 -21.16 -16.74
C LEU A 890 16.59 -20.42 -15.57
N LYS A 891 16.67 -21.08 -14.40
CA LYS A 891 17.33 -20.54 -13.19
C LYS A 891 18.81 -20.21 -13.42
N ALA A 892 19.50 -20.99 -14.25
CA ALA A 892 20.89 -20.74 -14.61
C ALA A 892 21.11 -19.45 -15.43
N LEU A 893 20.06 -18.89 -16.04
CA LEU A 893 20.12 -17.68 -16.88
C LEU A 893 19.78 -16.39 -16.11
N GLU A 894 19.20 -16.51 -14.91
CA GLU A 894 18.83 -15.38 -14.06
C GLU A 894 19.98 -14.42 -13.73
N PRO A 895 21.21 -14.87 -13.39
CA PRO A 895 22.33 -13.95 -13.13
C PRO A 895 22.74 -13.13 -14.36
N ILE A 896 22.58 -13.69 -15.55
CA ILE A 896 22.90 -13.02 -16.81
C ILE A 896 21.84 -11.95 -17.11
N LEU A 897 20.58 -12.29 -16.87
CA LEU A 897 19.43 -11.42 -17.12
C LEU A 897 19.14 -10.44 -15.97
N GLN A 898 19.81 -10.62 -14.82
CA GLN A 898 19.66 -9.84 -13.60
C GLN A 898 18.20 -9.78 -13.09
N GLN A 899 17.44 -10.84 -13.33
CA GLN A 899 16.03 -10.94 -13.02
C GLN A 899 15.74 -12.28 -12.35
N ASP A 900 14.85 -12.25 -11.37
CA ASP A 900 14.22 -13.44 -10.78
C ASP A 900 13.07 -13.84 -11.72
N LEU A 901 13.36 -14.76 -12.65
CA LEU A 901 12.44 -15.13 -13.72
C LEU A 901 11.35 -16.09 -13.23
N ASN A 902 11.66 -16.90 -12.23
CA ASN A 902 10.77 -17.93 -11.72
C ASN A 902 9.97 -17.46 -10.50
N GLY A 903 10.29 -16.30 -9.92
CA GLY A 903 9.60 -15.70 -8.79
C GLY A 903 9.94 -16.38 -7.46
N ASP A 904 11.12 -17.01 -7.36
CA ASP A 904 11.56 -17.71 -6.15
C ASP A 904 12.27 -16.80 -5.14
N GLY A 905 12.33 -15.50 -5.41
CA GLY A 905 12.93 -14.48 -4.56
C GLY A 905 14.44 -14.36 -4.71
N THR A 906 15.07 -15.13 -5.60
CA THR A 906 16.53 -15.14 -5.81
C THR A 906 16.90 -14.98 -7.28
N VAL A 907 17.97 -14.22 -7.57
CA VAL A 907 18.57 -14.17 -8.92
C VAL A 907 19.70 -15.19 -8.97
N GLY A 908 19.44 -16.35 -9.59
CA GLY A 908 20.41 -17.44 -9.77
C GLY A 908 20.38 -18.52 -8.68
N ALA A 909 21.26 -19.50 -8.79
CA ALA A 909 21.41 -20.54 -7.77
C ALA A 909 22.05 -19.96 -6.50
N ALA A 910 21.51 -20.34 -5.33
CA ALA A 910 22.17 -20.10 -4.04
C ALA A 910 23.65 -20.57 -4.10
N PRO A 911 24.59 -19.85 -3.45
CA PRO A 911 25.99 -20.19 -3.54
C PRO A 911 26.24 -21.63 -3.08
N LEU A 912 26.82 -22.45 -3.97
CA LEU A 912 27.46 -23.70 -3.57
C LEU A 912 28.55 -23.37 -2.54
N ALA A 913 28.41 -23.92 -1.33
CA ALA A 913 29.45 -23.89 -0.30
C ALA A 913 30.77 -24.41 -0.91
N THR A 914 31.71 -23.51 -1.15
CA THR A 914 33.05 -23.86 -1.59
C THR A 914 33.85 -24.37 -0.40
N THR A 915 34.26 -25.62 -0.50
CA THR A 915 35.31 -26.21 0.32
C THR A 915 36.63 -25.49 0.04
N SER A 916 37.13 -24.71 0.99
CA SER A 916 38.55 -24.39 1.08
C SER A 916 38.99 -24.62 2.51
N GLY A 917 39.73 -25.72 2.71
CA GLY A 917 40.51 -25.90 3.92
C GLY A 917 41.59 -24.83 4.00
N ASP A 918 41.84 -24.37 5.21
CA ASP A 918 43.17 -24.00 5.66
C ASP A 918 43.32 -24.45 7.11
N GLY A 919 44.37 -25.24 7.34
CA GLY A 919 44.66 -25.83 8.63
C GLY A 919 45.10 -24.78 9.65
N PHE A 920 44.58 -24.91 10.86
CA PHE A 920 45.23 -24.41 12.06
C PHE A 920 45.20 -25.51 13.12
N ALA A 921 46.38 -26.09 13.34
CA ALA A 921 46.67 -26.94 14.47
C ALA A 921 46.88 -26.06 15.71
N PHE A 922 46.17 -26.35 16.79
CA PHE A 922 46.58 -25.97 18.14
C PHE A 922 46.54 -27.21 19.04
N ASP A 923 47.73 -27.60 19.48
CA ASP A 923 47.98 -28.48 20.61
C ASP A 923 47.71 -27.70 21.89
N PHE A 924 46.81 -28.22 22.73
CA PHE A 924 46.86 -27.98 24.17
C PHE A 924 46.57 -29.28 24.92
N THR A 925 47.66 -29.95 25.31
CA THR A 925 47.71 -30.75 26.52
C THR A 925 47.39 -29.89 27.76
N GLN A 926 46.26 -30.13 28.40
CA GLN A 926 46.12 -29.90 29.83
C GLN A 926 45.14 -30.89 30.45
N SER A 927 45.69 -31.89 31.14
CA SER A 927 44.94 -32.80 32.00
C SER A 927 44.49 -32.06 33.26
N GLY A 928 43.23 -31.65 33.30
CA GLY A 928 42.51 -31.34 34.53
C GLY A 928 41.64 -32.54 34.91
N SER A 929 42.04 -33.25 35.96
CA SER A 929 41.21 -34.29 36.57
C SER A 929 39.99 -33.63 37.20
N LEU A 930 38.80 -33.87 36.63
CA LEU A 930 37.54 -33.65 37.32
C LEU A 930 37.15 -34.97 37.98
N THR A 931 37.27 -35.02 39.30
CA THR A 931 36.57 -35.99 40.13
C THR A 931 35.08 -35.74 40.01
N ALA A 932 34.35 -36.70 39.47
CA ALA A 932 32.89 -36.69 39.35
C ALA A 932 32.23 -36.56 40.74
N PRO A 933 31.19 -35.72 40.92
CA PRO A 933 30.16 -36.04 41.88
C PRO A 933 29.33 -37.18 41.28
N SER A 934 29.30 -38.32 41.98
CA SER A 934 28.28 -39.34 41.75
C SER A 934 26.96 -38.79 42.29
N GLU A 935 26.22 -38.03 41.49
CA GLU A 935 24.80 -37.82 41.78
C GLU A 935 24.03 -39.05 41.32
N LEU A 936 23.12 -39.50 42.18
CA LEU A 936 22.19 -40.58 41.86
C LEU A 936 21.25 -40.06 40.77
N PRO A 937 20.81 -40.89 39.82
CA PRO A 937 19.80 -40.47 38.85
C PRO A 937 18.50 -40.09 39.58
N ASP A 938 17.98 -38.89 39.30
CA ASP A 938 16.74 -38.37 39.89
C ASP A 938 15.53 -38.67 38.98
N PHE A 939 14.40 -39.00 39.60
CA PHE A 939 13.21 -39.54 38.93
C PHE A 939 12.13 -38.49 38.74
N ILE A 940 11.59 -38.35 37.52
CA ILE A 940 10.37 -37.57 37.29
C ILE A 940 9.20 -38.06 38.20
N PRO A 941 8.41 -37.16 38.82
CA PRO A 941 7.33 -37.54 39.71
C PRO A 941 6.22 -38.25 38.97
N ALA A 942 5.77 -39.37 39.54
CA ALA A 942 4.52 -40.03 39.16
C ALA A 942 3.31 -39.08 39.30
N PRO A 943 2.24 -39.23 38.50
CA PRO A 943 0.96 -38.58 38.78
C PRO A 943 0.43 -38.92 40.18
N ALA A 944 -0.17 -37.96 40.86
CA ALA A 944 -0.66 -38.09 42.24
C ALA A 944 -1.75 -39.18 42.41
N ASP A 945 -2.47 -39.51 41.33
CA ASP A 945 -3.35 -40.68 41.27
C ASP A 945 -3.01 -41.54 40.03
N PRO A 946 -2.43 -42.73 40.19
CA PRO A 946 -2.11 -43.61 39.06
C PRO A 946 -3.36 -44.15 38.33
N TRP A 947 -4.58 -43.96 38.86
CA TRP A 947 -5.82 -44.42 38.24
C TRP A 947 -6.42 -43.45 37.21
N THR A 948 -6.05 -42.17 37.21
CA THR A 948 -6.42 -41.24 36.11
C THR A 948 -5.73 -41.61 34.80
N ALA A 949 -4.58 -42.28 34.87
CA ALA A 949 -3.87 -42.84 33.70
C ALA A 949 -4.56 -44.09 33.10
N LEU A 950 -5.50 -44.73 33.81
CA LEU A 950 -6.23 -45.93 33.34
C LEU A 950 -7.53 -45.61 32.59
N GLU A 951 -8.04 -44.37 32.65
CA GLU A 951 -9.24 -43.96 31.90
C GLU A 951 -9.05 -44.05 30.37
N GLU A 952 -7.79 -44.06 29.90
CA GLU A 952 -7.42 -44.24 28.50
C GLU A 952 -7.93 -45.57 27.89
N THR A 953 -8.19 -46.59 28.72
CA THR A 953 -8.75 -47.89 28.28
C THR A 953 -10.28 -47.95 28.26
N ARG A 954 -10.99 -47.03 28.95
CA ARG A 954 -12.47 -47.02 29.01
C ARG A 954 -13.13 -46.16 27.93
N LEU A 955 -12.39 -45.27 27.29
CA LEU A 955 -12.93 -44.30 26.32
C LEU A 955 -13.07 -44.85 24.88
N ALA A 956 -12.63 -46.08 24.61
CA ALA A 956 -12.77 -46.70 23.28
C ALA A 956 -14.18 -47.26 23.03
N ASP A 957 -14.99 -47.47 24.07
CA ASP A 957 -16.37 -47.92 23.96
C ASP A 957 -17.24 -47.09 24.89
N SER A 958 -18.18 -46.34 24.28
CA SER A 958 -19.38 -45.76 24.89
C SER A 958 -19.38 -44.25 25.20
N HIS A 959 -20.13 -43.53 24.36
CA HIS A 959 -21.07 -42.42 24.64
C HIS A 959 -20.69 -40.99 24.20
N ASP A 960 -21.27 -40.62 23.05
CA ASP A 960 -22.10 -39.42 22.89
C ASP A 960 -22.89 -39.14 24.18
N THR A 961 -22.46 -38.18 25.00
CA THR A 961 -23.29 -37.29 25.86
C THR A 961 -22.40 -36.52 26.85
N ALA A 962 -21.71 -35.49 26.38
CA ALA A 962 -21.02 -34.51 27.23
C ALA A 962 -21.61 -33.09 27.05
N ALA A 963 -22.94 -33.00 27.13
CA ALA A 963 -23.68 -31.73 27.11
C ALA A 963 -24.56 -31.52 28.37
N ILE A 964 -24.43 -32.38 29.39
CA ILE A 964 -25.24 -32.28 30.62
C ILE A 964 -24.36 -32.53 31.85
N ASP A 965 -23.49 -31.57 32.19
CA ASP A 965 -22.94 -31.52 33.55
C ASP A 965 -22.68 -30.09 34.06
N ILE A 966 -23.51 -29.13 33.62
CA ILE A 966 -23.55 -27.77 34.20
C ILE A 966 -24.82 -27.57 35.06
N LEU A 967 -25.77 -28.52 35.07
CA LEU A 967 -27.04 -28.37 35.78
C LEU A 967 -27.13 -29.14 37.11
N THR A 968 -26.14 -29.95 37.47
CA THR A 968 -26.19 -30.76 38.70
C THR A 968 -25.58 -30.05 39.92
N ASP A 969 -24.78 -29.00 39.72
CA ASP A 969 -24.15 -28.26 40.83
C ASP A 969 -24.98 -27.05 41.33
N PHE A 970 -26.12 -26.76 40.70
CA PHE A 970 -27.04 -25.68 41.12
C PHE A 970 -28.14 -26.14 42.11
N LEU A 971 -28.20 -27.42 42.48
CA LEU A 971 -29.27 -27.98 43.33
C LEU A 971 -28.80 -28.67 44.62
N GLN A 972 -27.62 -28.34 45.15
CA GLN A 972 -27.19 -28.75 46.50
C GLN A 972 -26.73 -27.59 47.39
N THR A 973 -27.53 -26.55 47.54
CA THR A 973 -27.47 -25.68 48.75
C THR A 973 -28.88 -25.28 49.22
N GLY A 974 -29.68 -26.29 49.52
CA GLY A 974 -30.92 -26.10 50.30
C GLY A 974 -30.62 -25.96 51.79
N HIS A 975 -30.28 -24.76 52.26
CA HIS A 975 -30.35 -24.42 53.68
C HIS A 975 -30.95 -23.02 53.93
N ASN A 976 -32.26 -23.03 54.16
CA ASN A 976 -33.04 -22.21 55.10
C ASN A 976 -32.63 -20.73 55.30
N PHE A 977 -33.31 -19.84 54.57
CA PHE A 977 -33.62 -18.51 55.07
C PHE A 977 -34.66 -18.62 56.19
N ASN A 978 -34.32 -18.16 57.39
CA ASN A 978 -35.29 -17.75 58.39
C ASN A 978 -35.21 -16.23 58.56
N VAL A 979 -36.33 -15.60 58.26
CA VAL A 979 -36.60 -14.17 58.36
C VAL A 979 -36.60 -13.74 59.84
N LEU A 980 -35.98 -12.59 60.16
CA LEU A 980 -36.56 -11.65 61.13
C LEU A 980 -35.96 -10.24 60.99
N LEU A 981 -36.88 -9.33 60.71
CA LEU A 981 -36.85 -7.86 60.78
C LEU A 981 -35.93 -7.29 61.87
N THR A 982 -35.06 -6.35 61.48
CA THR A 982 -35.16 -4.89 61.73
C THR A 982 -34.06 -4.15 60.98
#